data_AF-A0A0L0VVR1-F1
#
_entry.id   AF-A0A0L0VVR1-F1
#
_cell.length_a   1.000
_cell.length_b   1.000
_cell.length_c   1.000
_cell.angle_alpha   90.00
_cell.angle_beta   90.00
_cell.angle_gamma   90.00
#
_symmetry.space_group_name_H-M   'P 1'
#
loop_
_entity.id
_entity.type
_entity.pdbx_description
1 polymer ?
#
loop_
_entity_poly.entity_id
_entity_poly.type
_entity_poly.pdbx_seq_one_letter_code
_entity_poly.pdbx_strand_id
1 'polypeptide(L)'
;MNKRSKESHEKRAAHKENVKGFESLCAGTSGHSEPSRAILPEQDVEMNDSVDPSVRPNNFEIPQSPCLEETIAAIHNFDRGDDHNSDDEHGPHEEVNWDNWLAYEMDHAAEDISVDNADDEEDDDSDHQSIDEGEWFPFKSKLEFLGSVLVGYTRRILSRSAFDQIRAYLTIGSLKIPAWSTIRRAQKRIRNYLNVQINVANSVWGVPCAALSLKDILRKELSNPLVAPFLDFYPEDAKGLDVYKLSQSKKWLELLPRQFRTQMCTNNTKHFYVYEPLETYSKKIVIPIFIHQINSVTHAKCLVICRRPHTPLPRKLCIPEKIAFNDPNLELIAVRDFHKTYSEIERNGQQLLHLCCNLMYETNARNTKTKKITLPNPWRIKSEGKIIRHLPIGLAGALEVAEQIVAEMNEIATDGFEAFDVTISQPVFVMSTVLFFLADSPMHAEITNTPCPSSALNPCRFCTLSAPKKIEKDTKIYIQKFLEVDSDGCTKHNPLRIWEETVTRTYDLYNLTNHSTMKEFNKMSIKWGIKDSMNRRFIESRKDKIVKKKTKELIEEDRTRLFNSILKLKGFDGCLDTPVESLHVILLGIVKYLKAQLIGRIQSFNTRSLNIPPLQPTYLVTHTQSLVGKEFKIFLQSAPFILFPFMDADQRQLWLSLCLLSSYAFQTHIANMAEFQIQIQKYIKAFLYHIIKSSGQWVNKPKFHMLLHLDQSILRFGPAPLFATEKFESYNGVVRIASTHTNRQAPGRDIAIKFADALSLRFIFSGGILYDRNTGSTSASSPGLLNVFRTNAIIQKSMGYNQALSNAIAHYPFHKKVACKHEDQAEPPTALKRWLNDREFVQILDLQLNKHEAVEKDCFILTENPETRIRYIGFVNSLWKVSSNYYVNVTKLSKSTIHPFYGMREFIKTSDSCSFDSKAILAILNFQHNCFDADCPIKNTKTTRVEQQDTTIRTAEVCHTNKTNFILNSASFHAPDYHREMADLFVPTIQPSEMAQAIDEGYDKWMHPDEIITPNQESETTSSSDAEIDENLELEDTPSLESTSESSELLDM
;
A
#
# COMPACT_ATOMS: atom_id res chain seq x y z
N MET A 1 41.19 21.48 -46.77
CA MET A 1 40.69 21.55 -48.17
C MET A 1 39.53 20.57 -48.30
N ASN A 2 38.30 20.91 -47.92
CA ASN A 2 37.41 21.92 -48.50
C ASN A 2 36.78 21.50 -49.86
N LYS A 3 35.88 20.50 -49.82
CA LYS A 3 34.93 20.18 -50.89
C LYS A 3 33.57 19.65 -50.39
N ARG A 4 33.54 18.88 -49.29
CA ARG A 4 32.29 18.38 -48.66
C ARG A 4 31.43 19.43 -47.92
N SER A 5 31.94 20.64 -47.69
CA SER A 5 31.18 21.71 -46.98
C SER A 5 30.26 22.51 -47.92
N LYS A 6 30.58 22.62 -49.22
CA LYS A 6 29.78 23.41 -50.18
C LYS A 6 28.46 22.76 -50.60
N GLU A 7 28.47 21.45 -50.90
CA GLU A 7 27.26 20.72 -51.35
C GLU A 7 26.15 20.65 -50.28
N SER A 8 26.50 20.85 -48.99
CA SER A 8 25.52 20.93 -47.90
C SER A 8 24.79 22.28 -47.85
N HIS A 9 25.48 23.38 -48.19
CA HIS A 9 24.87 24.71 -48.19
C HIS A 9 23.96 24.96 -49.40
N GLU A 10 24.32 24.47 -50.59
CA GLU A 10 23.50 24.65 -51.80
C GLU A 10 22.15 23.91 -51.69
N LYS A 11 22.12 22.72 -51.08
CA LYS A 11 20.86 21.99 -50.80
C LYS A 11 19.96 22.66 -49.75
N ARG A 12 20.54 23.46 -48.84
CA ARG A 12 19.78 24.20 -47.81
C ARG A 12 19.23 25.53 -48.32
N ALA A 13 19.78 26.08 -49.41
CA ALA A 13 19.25 27.26 -50.10
C ALA A 13 17.99 26.94 -50.91
N ALA A 14 18.01 25.86 -51.72
CA ALA A 14 16.89 25.47 -52.57
C ALA A 14 15.59 25.12 -51.82
N HIS A 15 15.69 24.73 -50.54
CA HIS A 15 14.51 24.48 -49.70
C HIS A 15 13.87 25.78 -49.16
N LYS A 16 14.61 26.89 -49.09
CA LYS A 16 14.10 28.19 -48.60
C LYS A 16 13.40 29.05 -49.66
N GLU A 17 13.54 28.74 -50.95
CA GLU A 17 12.78 29.42 -52.02
C GLU A 17 11.37 28.83 -52.22
N ASN A 18 11.19 27.52 -52.03
CA ASN A 18 9.90 26.85 -52.25
C ASN A 18 8.82 27.12 -51.17
N VAL A 19 9.17 27.80 -50.07
CA VAL A 19 8.21 28.15 -48.98
C VAL A 19 7.63 29.55 -49.15
N LYS A 20 8.17 30.39 -50.06
CA LYS A 20 7.65 31.74 -50.34
C LYS A 20 6.58 31.79 -51.46
N GLY A 21 6.00 30.64 -51.80
CA GLY A 21 5.09 30.50 -52.94
C GLY A 21 3.58 30.54 -52.63
N PHE A 22 3.17 30.68 -51.36
CA PHE A 22 1.77 30.44 -50.97
C PHE A 22 1.08 31.49 -50.07
N GLU A 23 1.73 32.64 -49.83
CA GLU A 23 1.13 33.78 -49.10
C GLU A 23 1.02 35.03 -49.99
N SER A 24 0.13 35.01 -50.97
CA SER A 24 -0.32 36.22 -51.68
C SER A 24 -1.57 35.97 -52.55
N LEU A 25 -2.75 35.99 -51.91
CA LEU A 25 -4.10 36.14 -52.50
C LEU A 25 -5.09 36.15 -51.30
N CYS A 26 -5.34 37.29 -50.65
CA CYS A 26 -6.41 38.26 -50.97
C CYS A 26 -7.82 37.63 -51.08
N ALA A 27 -8.92 38.16 -50.53
CA ALA A 27 -9.22 39.18 -49.51
C ALA A 27 -10.77 39.25 -49.30
N GLY A 28 -11.26 39.73 -48.15
CA GLY A 28 -12.69 40.04 -47.91
C GLY A 28 -13.52 38.91 -47.26
N THR A 29 -14.60 39.16 -46.49
CA THR A 29 -15.29 40.41 -46.12
C THR A 29 -16.04 40.27 -44.79
N SER A 30 -16.38 41.39 -44.13
CA SER A 30 -16.91 41.50 -42.76
C SER A 30 -18.41 41.79 -42.62
N GLY A 31 -18.97 41.54 -41.42
CA GLY A 31 -20.19 42.18 -40.87
C GLY A 31 -20.35 41.80 -39.38
N HIS A 32 -20.13 42.71 -38.41
CA HIS A 32 -21.11 43.64 -37.79
C HIS A 32 -22.24 42.91 -37.01
N SER A 33 -22.62 43.29 -35.77
CA SER A 33 -22.50 44.58 -35.04
C SER A 33 -22.70 44.47 -33.51
N GLU A 34 -22.05 45.34 -32.72
CA GLU A 34 -22.50 45.77 -31.36
C GLU A 34 -23.28 47.09 -31.41
N PRO A 35 -24.12 47.39 -30.40
CA PRO A 35 -24.00 48.63 -29.58
C PRO A 35 -24.46 48.45 -28.09
N SER A 36 -24.24 49.32 -27.09
CA SER A 36 -23.43 50.55 -26.91
C SER A 36 -23.41 51.04 -25.42
N ARG A 37 -22.46 51.95 -25.09
CA ARG A 37 -22.15 52.61 -23.79
C ARG A 37 -23.26 53.40 -23.03
N ALA A 38 -23.08 53.55 -21.70
CA ALA A 38 -23.30 54.76 -20.85
C ALA A 38 -22.79 54.51 -19.39
N ILE A 39 -22.54 55.43 -18.43
CA ILE A 39 -21.94 56.80 -18.34
C ILE A 39 -21.56 57.08 -16.84
N LEU A 40 -20.66 58.04 -16.53
CA LEU A 40 -20.22 58.51 -15.17
C LEU A 40 -21.09 59.73 -14.66
N PRO A 41 -20.79 60.55 -13.61
CA PRO A 41 -19.74 60.58 -12.55
C PRO A 41 -20.18 60.99 -11.09
N GLU A 42 -19.20 61.07 -10.17
CA GLU A 42 -19.00 62.03 -9.04
C GLU A 42 -20.03 62.28 -7.91
N GLN A 43 -19.56 62.29 -6.63
CA GLN A 43 -19.33 63.53 -5.85
C GLN A 43 -18.69 63.29 -4.45
N ASP A 44 -17.69 64.11 -4.09
CA ASP A 44 -17.07 64.21 -2.75
C ASP A 44 -17.69 65.33 -1.89
N VAL A 45 -17.69 65.20 -0.55
CA VAL A 45 -17.79 66.33 0.39
C VAL A 45 -16.91 66.11 1.64
N GLU A 46 -15.91 66.99 1.77
CA GLU A 46 -15.26 67.62 2.94
C GLU A 46 -15.47 67.03 4.38
N MET A 47 -14.41 66.74 5.15
CA MET A 47 -13.51 67.66 5.90
C MET A 47 -14.20 68.41 7.07
N ASN A 48 -13.59 68.64 8.24
CA ASN A 48 -12.31 68.19 8.84
C ASN A 48 -12.38 68.51 10.36
N ASP A 49 -11.58 67.86 11.22
CA ASP A 49 -11.13 68.55 12.43
C ASP A 49 -9.77 68.07 12.98
N SER A 50 -8.95 69.08 13.23
CA SER A 50 -7.51 69.13 13.58
C SER A 50 -7.15 68.55 14.98
N VAL A 51 -5.89 68.35 15.43
CA VAL A 51 -4.57 68.95 15.13
C VAL A 51 -3.42 67.91 15.26
N ASP A 52 -2.35 68.15 14.50
CA ASP A 52 -1.06 67.42 14.40
C ASP A 52 -0.08 67.62 15.60
N PRO A 53 0.90 66.71 15.82
CA PRO A 53 2.28 67.22 15.86
C PRO A 53 3.35 66.33 15.16
N SER A 54 3.60 66.67 13.89
CA SER A 54 4.88 67.04 13.28
C SER A 54 5.89 65.96 12.83
N VAL A 55 5.88 65.74 11.50
CA VAL A 55 7.02 65.66 10.53
C VAL A 55 8.10 64.56 10.77
N ARG A 56 8.22 63.46 9.99
CA ARG A 56 8.51 63.21 8.53
C ARG A 56 9.97 63.54 8.10
N PRO A 57 10.58 62.94 7.04
CA PRO A 57 10.04 62.13 5.91
C PRO A 57 10.72 60.72 5.76
N ASN A 58 10.53 59.86 4.74
CA ASN A 58 10.00 59.99 3.36
C ASN A 58 9.35 58.68 2.86
N ASN A 59 8.43 58.75 1.89
CA ASN A 59 7.62 57.61 1.40
C ASN A 59 8.31 56.80 0.28
N PHE A 60 7.92 55.52 0.16
CA PHE A 60 7.77 54.82 -1.12
C PHE A 60 6.44 54.06 -1.09
N GLU A 61 5.70 54.08 -2.19
CA GLU A 61 4.32 53.57 -2.27
C GLU A 61 4.28 52.06 -2.56
N ILE A 62 3.24 51.40 -2.03
CA ILE A 62 2.98 49.97 -2.25
C ILE A 62 1.93 49.86 -3.37
N PRO A 63 2.21 49.15 -4.48
CA PRO A 63 1.22 48.93 -5.54
C PRO A 63 0.00 48.14 -5.05
N GLN A 64 -1.19 48.49 -5.54
CA GLN A 64 -2.41 47.71 -5.31
C GLN A 64 -2.35 46.37 -6.07
N SER A 65 -2.91 45.31 -5.48
CA SER A 65 -3.01 44.00 -6.12
C SER A 65 -4.00 44.02 -7.29
N PRO A 66 -3.69 43.39 -8.44
CA PRO A 66 -4.65 43.21 -9.54
C PRO A 66 -5.82 42.32 -9.11
N CYS A 67 -6.92 42.37 -9.88
CA CYS A 67 -8.12 41.60 -9.55
C CYS A 67 -8.00 40.12 -9.99
N LEU A 68 -8.89 39.29 -9.46
CA LEU A 68 -8.91 37.86 -9.73
C LEU A 68 -9.12 37.53 -11.22
N GLU A 69 -9.86 38.36 -11.95
CA GLU A 69 -10.20 38.16 -13.36
C GLU A 69 -9.01 38.46 -14.29
N GLU A 70 -8.20 39.48 -13.98
CA GLU A 70 -6.93 39.77 -14.69
C GLU A 70 -5.92 38.63 -14.50
N THR A 71 -5.87 38.05 -13.31
CA THR A 71 -4.99 36.91 -13.01
C THR A 71 -5.42 35.64 -13.75
N ILE A 72 -6.73 35.40 -13.89
CA ILE A 72 -7.28 34.26 -14.64
C ILE A 72 -7.05 34.43 -16.15
N ALA A 73 -7.17 35.65 -16.69
CA ALA A 73 -6.84 35.94 -18.08
C ALA A 73 -5.35 35.70 -18.39
N ALA A 74 -4.44 36.10 -17.49
CA ALA A 74 -3.01 35.86 -17.63
C ALA A 74 -2.64 34.37 -17.63
N ILE A 75 -3.34 33.54 -16.82
CA ILE A 75 -3.12 32.08 -16.78
C ILE A 75 -3.65 31.41 -18.06
N HIS A 76 -4.80 31.83 -18.58
CA HIS A 76 -5.36 31.25 -19.81
C HIS A 76 -4.52 31.48 -21.07
N ASN A 77 -3.70 32.53 -21.10
CA ASN A 77 -2.79 32.81 -22.21
C ASN A 77 -1.45 32.05 -22.13
N PHE A 78 -1.17 31.31 -21.05
CA PHE A 78 0.10 30.58 -20.88
C PHE A 78 0.07 29.13 -21.40
N ASP A 79 -1.11 28.61 -21.78
CA ASP A 79 -1.34 27.18 -22.08
C ASP A 79 -1.77 26.94 -23.55
N ARG A 80 -1.44 27.88 -24.44
CA ARG A 80 -1.49 27.71 -25.89
C ARG A 80 -0.17 28.13 -26.50
N GLY A 81 0.66 27.14 -26.84
CA GLY A 81 1.80 27.39 -27.72
C GLY A 81 1.30 27.62 -29.14
N ASP A 82 1.72 28.72 -29.75
CA ASP A 82 1.75 28.87 -31.19
C ASP A 82 2.90 29.79 -31.58
N ASP A 83 3.52 29.52 -32.73
CA ASP A 83 4.52 30.40 -33.33
C ASP A 83 3.88 31.74 -33.75
N HIS A 84 4.55 32.87 -33.51
CA HIS A 84 5.05 33.73 -34.59
C HIS A 84 5.72 35.04 -34.13
N ASN A 85 6.73 35.41 -34.92
CA ASN A 85 7.42 36.69 -35.03
C ASN A 85 6.72 37.95 -34.48
N SER A 86 7.47 38.74 -33.70
CA SER A 86 7.32 40.20 -33.63
C SER A 86 8.71 40.85 -33.66
N ASP A 87 9.06 41.47 -34.78
CA ASP A 87 10.13 42.47 -34.82
C ASP A 87 9.60 43.73 -34.12
N ASP A 88 10.21 44.15 -33.00
CA ASP A 88 10.05 45.50 -32.43
C ASP A 88 11.26 45.89 -31.57
N GLU A 89 11.55 47.18 -31.50
CA GLU A 89 12.91 47.68 -31.21
C GLU A 89 13.25 47.90 -29.70
N HIS A 90 14.31 47.24 -29.25
CA HIS A 90 15.36 47.74 -28.35
C HIS A 90 14.98 48.41 -27.00
N GLY A 91 14.90 47.58 -25.96
CA GLY A 91 15.47 47.89 -24.63
C GLY A 91 16.54 46.82 -24.29
N PRO A 92 17.57 47.11 -23.46
CA PRO A 92 18.67 46.17 -23.25
C PRO A 92 18.25 44.99 -22.36
N HIS A 93 17.66 43.97 -22.98
CA HIS A 93 17.60 42.65 -22.37
C HIS A 93 19.02 42.11 -22.25
N GLU A 94 19.44 41.79 -21.02
CA GLU A 94 20.54 40.85 -20.83
C GLU A 94 20.11 39.53 -21.46
N GLU A 95 20.68 39.20 -22.63
CA GLU A 95 20.53 37.87 -23.21
C GLU A 95 20.93 36.86 -22.14
N VAL A 96 20.05 35.90 -21.84
CA VAL A 96 20.43 34.73 -21.06
C VAL A 96 21.50 34.02 -21.86
N ASN A 97 22.76 34.26 -21.48
CA ASN A 97 23.91 33.71 -22.17
C ASN A 97 23.87 32.19 -22.00
N TRP A 98 23.35 31.52 -23.03
CA TRP A 98 23.18 30.07 -23.07
C TRP A 98 24.52 29.35 -22.95
N ASP A 99 25.64 29.95 -23.37
CA ASP A 99 26.98 29.38 -23.15
C ASP A 99 27.39 29.49 -21.68
N ASN A 100 27.04 30.56 -20.96
CA ASN A 100 27.22 30.63 -19.50
C ASN A 100 26.30 29.64 -18.76
N TRP A 101 25.06 29.45 -19.21
CA TRP A 101 24.15 28.47 -18.59
C TRP A 101 24.59 27.01 -18.89
N LEU A 102 25.04 26.72 -20.11
CA LEU A 102 25.65 25.43 -20.45
C LEU A 102 26.96 25.22 -19.70
N ALA A 103 27.84 26.21 -19.61
CA ALA A 103 29.09 26.10 -18.86
C ALA A 103 28.81 25.86 -17.37
N TYR A 104 27.84 26.58 -16.80
CA TYR A 104 27.37 26.36 -15.44
C TYR A 104 26.85 24.92 -15.24
N GLU A 105 25.92 24.43 -16.07
CA GLU A 105 25.43 23.03 -15.98
C GLU A 105 26.52 21.98 -16.29
N MET A 106 27.46 22.27 -17.17
CA MET A 106 28.59 21.38 -17.48
C MET A 106 29.59 21.29 -16.33
N ASP A 107 29.90 22.41 -15.67
CA ASP A 107 30.71 22.43 -14.45
C ASP A 107 29.95 21.73 -13.29
N HIS A 108 28.63 21.93 -13.17
CA HIS A 108 27.81 21.24 -12.18
C HIS A 108 27.79 19.72 -12.39
N ALA A 109 27.68 19.28 -13.65
CA ALA A 109 27.77 17.87 -14.02
C ALA A 109 29.19 17.31 -13.80
N ALA A 110 30.24 18.09 -14.11
CA ALA A 110 31.63 17.70 -13.89
C ALA A 110 31.96 17.55 -12.40
N GLU A 111 31.46 18.43 -11.54
CA GLU A 111 31.60 18.32 -10.08
C GLU A 111 30.84 17.12 -9.50
N ASP A 112 29.61 16.86 -9.95
CA ASP A 112 28.87 15.65 -9.51
C ASP A 112 29.57 14.35 -9.97
N ILE A 113 30.36 14.41 -11.06
CA ILE A 113 31.21 13.30 -11.53
C ILE A 113 32.53 13.20 -10.74
N SER A 114 33.18 14.32 -10.40
CA SER A 114 34.46 14.31 -9.65
C SER A 114 34.31 13.85 -8.19
N VAL A 115 33.15 14.05 -7.57
CA VAL A 115 32.83 13.55 -6.21
C VAL A 115 32.92 12.02 -6.08
N ASP A 116 33.01 11.28 -7.20
CA ASP A 116 33.29 9.85 -7.17
C ASP A 116 34.78 9.47 -7.07
N ASN A 117 35.71 10.34 -7.49
CA ASN A 117 37.15 10.14 -7.31
C ASN A 117 37.50 10.15 -5.81
N ALA A 118 38.45 9.31 -5.42
CA ALA A 118 38.95 9.26 -4.05
C ALA A 118 40.14 10.20 -3.82
N ASP A 119 40.78 10.66 -4.89
CA ASP A 119 42.04 11.42 -4.85
C ASP A 119 41.81 12.95 -4.74
N ASP A 120 40.57 13.42 -4.90
CA ASP A 120 40.15 14.83 -4.80
C ASP A 120 39.81 15.24 -3.34
N GLU A 121 40.55 14.69 -2.35
CA GLU A 121 40.57 15.19 -0.96
C GLU A 121 41.54 16.38 -0.84
N GLU A 122 41.18 17.53 -1.44
CA GLU A 122 41.83 18.79 -1.07
C GLU A 122 41.41 19.21 0.35
N ASP A 123 42.40 19.42 1.22
CA ASP A 123 42.26 19.89 2.61
C ASP A 123 41.74 21.35 2.67
N ASP A 124 40.44 21.54 2.44
CA ASP A 124 39.72 22.80 2.71
C ASP A 124 39.46 23.00 4.23
N ASP A 125 40.31 22.40 5.09
CA ASP A 125 40.24 22.41 6.56
C ASP A 125 40.93 23.66 7.17
N SER A 126 41.24 24.69 6.38
CA SER A 126 42.09 25.82 6.80
C SER A 126 41.41 26.95 7.60
N ASP A 127 40.08 26.96 7.78
CA ASP A 127 39.40 28.17 8.29
C ASP A 127 38.16 27.96 9.21
N HIS A 128 37.95 26.76 9.79
CA HIS A 128 36.82 26.52 10.73
C HIS A 128 37.24 26.07 12.14
N GLN A 129 36.68 26.78 13.13
CA GLN A 129 37.07 26.76 14.54
C GLN A 129 36.70 25.46 15.26
N SER A 130 37.60 25.02 16.17
CA SER A 130 37.44 23.97 17.18
C SER A 130 36.78 22.66 16.71
N ILE A 131 37.61 21.64 16.50
CA ILE A 131 37.14 20.25 16.38
C ILE A 131 36.54 19.84 17.74
N ASP A 132 35.21 19.75 17.81
CA ASP A 132 34.47 19.16 18.94
C ASP A 132 34.65 17.62 18.89
N GLU A 133 35.83 17.15 19.29
CA GLU A 133 36.27 15.75 19.14
C GLU A 133 35.28 14.77 19.80
N GLY A 134 34.42 14.19 18.96
CA GLY A 134 33.45 13.16 19.34
C GLY A 134 32.04 13.66 19.70
N GLU A 135 31.79 14.96 19.89
CA GLU A 135 30.44 15.43 20.30
C GLU A 135 29.38 15.19 19.22
N TRP A 136 29.77 15.16 17.94
CA TRP A 136 28.87 15.01 16.79
C TRP A 136 29.05 13.68 16.02
N PHE A 137 29.84 12.75 16.56
CA PHE A 137 30.16 11.47 15.92
C PHE A 137 28.89 10.69 15.46
N PRO A 138 28.82 10.21 14.21
CA PRO A 138 29.91 10.04 13.23
C PRO A 138 30.16 11.21 12.26
N PHE A 139 29.57 12.39 12.50
CA PHE A 139 29.90 13.61 11.76
C PHE A 139 31.21 14.23 12.28
N LYS A 140 32.00 14.87 11.39
CA LYS A 140 33.21 15.63 11.76
C LYS A 140 32.85 16.86 12.61
N SER A 141 31.68 17.46 12.37
CA SER A 141 31.23 18.66 13.09
C SER A 141 29.71 18.82 13.10
N LYS A 142 29.22 19.70 13.98
CA LYS A 142 27.83 20.16 14.02
C LYS A 142 27.34 20.75 12.68
N LEU A 143 28.22 21.42 11.94
CA LEU A 143 27.87 22.07 10.68
C LEU A 143 27.74 21.06 9.52
N GLU A 144 28.60 20.03 9.50
CA GLU A 144 28.49 18.88 8.59
C GLU A 144 27.21 18.07 8.86
N PHE A 145 26.88 17.87 10.14
CA PHE A 145 25.62 17.32 10.60
C PHE A 145 24.40 18.12 10.07
N LEU A 146 24.38 19.44 10.31
CA LEU A 146 23.27 20.31 9.89
C LEU A 146 23.08 20.30 8.37
N GLY A 147 24.17 20.39 7.59
CA GLY A 147 24.12 20.30 6.14
C GLY A 147 23.57 18.95 5.66
N SER A 148 23.98 17.84 6.29
CA SER A 148 23.50 16.49 5.95
C SER A 148 22.01 16.29 6.21
N VAL A 149 21.45 16.94 7.25
CA VAL A 149 20.00 16.97 7.51
C VAL A 149 19.27 17.88 6.53
N LEU A 150 19.87 19.01 6.18
CA LEU A 150 19.29 20.03 5.30
C LEU A 150 19.10 19.54 3.86
N VAL A 151 20.08 18.82 3.28
CA VAL A 151 19.96 18.15 1.97
C VAL A 151 18.71 17.26 1.89
N GLY A 152 18.34 16.65 3.01
CA GLY A 152 17.16 15.81 3.12
C GLY A 152 17.33 14.41 2.52
N TYR A 153 16.42 13.52 2.86
CA TYR A 153 16.63 12.08 2.71
C TYR A 153 15.40 11.26 2.29
N THR A 154 14.18 11.79 2.33
CA THR A 154 12.99 11.06 1.81
C THR A 154 11.94 12.00 1.23
N ARG A 155 10.97 12.44 2.05
CA ARG A 155 9.80 13.25 1.64
C ARG A 155 10.09 14.75 1.54
N ARG A 156 11.30 15.14 1.89
CA ARG A 156 11.87 16.48 1.78
C ARG A 156 13.31 16.26 1.35
N ILE A 157 13.60 16.56 0.09
CA ILE A 157 14.92 16.57 -0.52
C ILE A 157 15.06 17.96 -1.14
N LEU A 158 16.19 18.62 -0.93
CA LEU A 158 16.48 19.89 -1.60
C LEU A 158 17.23 19.63 -2.91
N SER A 159 16.99 20.47 -3.91
CA SER A 159 17.93 20.62 -5.03
C SER A 159 19.23 21.23 -4.52
N ARG A 160 20.32 21.02 -5.28
CA ARG A 160 21.59 21.69 -5.03
C ARG A 160 21.42 23.22 -5.00
N SER A 161 20.73 23.78 -5.99
CA SER A 161 20.42 25.22 -6.06
C SER A 161 19.69 25.76 -4.82
N ALA A 162 18.68 25.04 -4.32
CA ALA A 162 17.96 25.45 -3.11
C ALA A 162 18.84 25.31 -1.85
N PHE A 163 19.70 24.30 -1.78
CA PHE A 163 20.68 24.16 -0.71
C PHE A 163 21.70 25.31 -0.71
N ASP A 164 22.25 25.67 -1.87
CA ASP A 164 23.23 26.75 -1.99
C ASP A 164 22.61 28.13 -1.72
N GLN A 165 21.35 28.35 -2.13
CA GLN A 165 20.58 29.54 -1.76
C GLN A 165 20.34 29.63 -0.24
N ILE A 166 19.95 28.53 0.42
CA ILE A 166 19.80 28.49 1.88
C ILE A 166 21.16 28.67 2.58
N ARG A 167 22.24 28.10 2.05
CA ARG A 167 23.62 28.30 2.54
C ARG A 167 24.03 29.77 2.47
N ALA A 168 23.66 30.50 1.42
CA ALA A 168 23.87 31.94 1.33
C ALA A 168 23.08 32.70 2.42
N TYR A 169 21.78 32.39 2.60
CA TYR A 169 20.96 33.01 3.64
C TYR A 169 21.48 32.75 5.06
N LEU A 170 21.93 31.52 5.34
CA LEU A 170 22.53 31.15 6.62
C LEU A 170 23.88 31.86 6.84
N THR A 171 24.65 32.10 5.77
CA THR A 171 25.92 32.85 5.83
C THR A 171 25.67 34.32 6.21
N ILE A 172 24.60 34.95 5.72
CA ILE A 172 24.15 36.29 6.19
C ILE A 172 23.83 36.24 7.69
N GLY A 173 23.19 35.17 8.15
CA GLY A 173 22.95 34.87 9.57
C GLY A 173 24.18 34.42 10.37
N SER A 174 25.41 34.58 9.85
CA SER A 174 26.68 34.15 10.47
C SER A 174 26.84 32.64 10.69
N LEU A 175 26.02 31.79 10.04
CA LEU A 175 26.12 30.34 10.08
C LEU A 175 26.68 29.79 8.76
N LYS A 176 27.99 29.58 8.69
CA LYS A 176 28.67 28.97 7.54
C LYS A 176 28.46 27.45 7.54
N ILE A 177 27.55 26.92 6.72
CA ILE A 177 27.44 25.47 6.48
C ILE A 177 28.32 25.03 5.30
N PRO A 178 28.84 23.78 5.30
CA PRO A 178 29.71 23.29 4.23
C PRO A 178 29.02 23.29 2.85
N ALA A 179 29.84 23.34 1.79
CA ALA A 179 29.36 23.22 0.42
C ALA A 179 28.69 21.87 0.14
N TRP A 180 27.83 21.81 -0.88
CA TRP A 180 27.09 20.60 -1.30
C TRP A 180 28.01 19.40 -1.52
N SER A 181 29.14 19.59 -2.21
CA SER A 181 30.17 18.55 -2.46
C SER A 181 30.75 17.98 -1.16
N THR A 182 31.08 18.83 -0.18
CA THR A 182 31.56 18.40 1.14
C THR A 182 30.50 17.62 1.92
N ILE A 183 29.22 18.01 1.86
CA ILE A 183 28.12 17.22 2.44
C ILE A 183 27.94 15.87 1.73
N ARG A 184 28.08 15.84 0.40
CA ARG A 184 28.00 14.60 -0.41
C ARG A 184 29.14 13.64 -0.11
N ARG A 185 30.35 14.15 0.16
CA ARG A 185 31.50 13.38 0.68
C ARG A 185 31.25 12.88 2.10
N ALA A 186 30.72 13.71 3.00
CA ALA A 186 30.33 13.31 4.35
C ALA A 186 29.30 12.16 4.36
N GLN A 187 28.27 12.25 3.52
CA GLN A 187 27.29 11.19 3.30
C GLN A 187 27.95 9.90 2.80
N LYS A 188 28.86 9.97 1.81
CA LYS A 188 29.65 8.82 1.32
C LYS A 188 30.48 8.17 2.44
N ARG A 189 31.18 8.98 3.25
CA ARG A 189 31.96 8.54 4.42
C ARG A 189 31.08 7.84 5.47
N ILE A 190 29.88 8.38 5.74
CA ILE A 190 28.91 7.78 6.67
C ILE A 190 28.36 6.46 6.15
N ARG A 191 27.99 6.36 4.87
CA ARG A 191 27.56 5.08 4.27
C ARG A 191 28.66 4.01 4.36
N ASN A 192 29.92 4.40 4.14
CA ASN A 192 31.07 3.51 4.29
C ASN A 192 31.25 3.07 5.75
N TYR A 193 31.19 4.00 6.72
CA TYR A 193 31.26 3.71 8.16
C TYR A 193 30.18 2.75 8.64
N LEU A 194 28.94 2.90 8.14
CA LEU A 194 27.82 2.01 8.46
C LEU A 194 27.79 0.72 7.62
N ASN A 195 28.77 0.52 6.72
CA ASN A 195 28.77 -0.53 5.69
C ASN A 195 27.39 -0.66 5.02
N VAL A 196 26.93 0.41 4.35
CA VAL A 196 25.72 0.41 3.52
C VAL A 196 26.14 0.28 2.07
N GLN A 197 26.06 -0.94 1.54
CA GLN A 197 26.48 -1.23 0.17
C GLN A 197 25.35 -1.00 -0.83
N ILE A 198 25.73 -0.45 -1.99
CA ILE A 198 24.86 -0.28 -3.16
C ILE A 198 25.34 -1.29 -4.20
N ASN A 199 24.54 -2.34 -4.41
CA ASN A 199 24.82 -3.39 -5.36
C ASN A 199 24.43 -2.88 -6.75
N VAL A 200 25.40 -2.76 -7.65
CA VAL A 200 25.14 -2.46 -9.06
C VAL A 200 25.46 -3.70 -9.87
N ALA A 201 24.45 -4.25 -10.55
CA ALA A 201 24.61 -5.37 -11.46
C ALA A 201 23.79 -5.13 -12.73
N ASN A 202 24.31 -5.58 -13.86
CA ASN A 202 23.59 -5.50 -15.13
C ASN A 202 22.50 -6.57 -15.16
N SER A 203 21.29 -6.18 -15.56
CA SER A 203 20.21 -7.11 -15.89
C SER A 203 20.62 -8.03 -17.05
N VAL A 204 19.83 -9.08 -17.30
CA VAL A 204 20.04 -10.00 -18.42
C VAL A 204 20.05 -9.31 -19.80
N TRP A 205 19.46 -8.11 -19.89
CA TRP A 205 19.44 -7.23 -21.07
C TRP A 205 20.57 -6.18 -21.11
N GLY A 206 21.47 -6.17 -20.13
CA GLY A 206 22.59 -5.21 -20.06
C GLY A 206 22.24 -3.85 -19.44
N VAL A 207 21.04 -3.68 -18.88
CA VAL A 207 20.63 -2.45 -18.19
C VAL A 207 21.25 -2.45 -16.78
N PRO A 208 22.01 -1.41 -16.37
CA PRO A 208 22.54 -1.33 -15.01
C PRO A 208 21.41 -1.16 -13.97
N CYS A 209 21.31 -2.08 -13.02
CA CYS A 209 20.34 -2.03 -11.94
C CYS A 209 21.05 -1.84 -10.59
N ALA A 210 20.71 -0.77 -9.87
CA ALA A 210 21.20 -0.50 -8.53
C ALA A 210 20.18 -0.94 -7.46
N ALA A 211 20.64 -1.63 -6.43
CA ALA A 211 19.84 -2.10 -5.29
C ALA A 211 20.59 -1.95 -3.96
N LEU A 212 19.86 -1.88 -2.85
CA LEU A 212 20.44 -1.96 -1.51
C LEU A 212 20.45 -3.40 -1.02
N SER A 213 21.49 -3.80 -0.29
CA SER A 213 21.56 -5.13 0.33
C SER A 213 20.43 -5.32 1.36
N LEU A 214 19.64 -6.37 1.17
CA LEU A 214 18.59 -6.79 2.09
C LEU A 214 19.18 -7.29 3.41
N LYS A 215 20.36 -7.94 3.39
CA LYS A 215 21.10 -8.28 4.62
C LYS A 215 21.42 -7.03 5.43
N ASP A 216 21.90 -5.97 4.78
CA ASP A 216 22.30 -4.74 5.47
C ASP A 216 21.11 -3.95 6.02
N ILE A 217 19.98 -3.93 5.29
CA ILE A 217 18.71 -3.40 5.81
C ILE A 217 18.30 -4.18 7.07
N LEU A 218 18.24 -5.51 7.00
CA LEU A 218 17.82 -6.35 8.13
C LEU A 218 18.76 -6.26 9.35
N ARG A 219 20.09 -6.17 9.14
CA ARG A 219 21.06 -5.87 10.22
C ARG A 219 20.72 -4.58 10.93
N LYS A 220 20.43 -3.53 10.14
CA LYS A 220 20.20 -2.17 10.65
C LYS A 220 18.85 -2.06 11.37
N GLU A 221 17.82 -2.79 10.95
CA GLU A 221 16.57 -2.85 11.72
C GLU A 221 16.71 -3.66 13.02
N LEU A 222 17.47 -4.76 13.03
CA LEU A 222 17.76 -5.58 14.24
C LEU A 222 18.63 -4.85 15.26
N SER A 223 19.53 -3.98 14.81
CA SER A 223 20.42 -3.21 15.69
C SER A 223 19.83 -1.84 16.06
N ASN A 224 18.61 -1.52 15.62
CA ASN A 224 17.92 -0.26 15.89
C ASN A 224 16.99 -0.39 17.12
N PRO A 225 17.25 0.33 18.23
CA PRO A 225 16.49 0.18 19.46
C PRO A 225 15.05 0.71 19.38
N LEU A 226 14.70 1.49 18.34
CA LEU A 226 13.33 1.95 18.10
C LEU A 226 12.52 1.00 17.20
N VAL A 227 13.16 0.03 16.54
CA VAL A 227 12.52 -0.91 15.60
C VAL A 227 12.54 -2.34 16.15
N ALA A 228 13.70 -2.82 16.60
CA ALA A 228 13.88 -4.21 17.02
C ALA A 228 12.89 -4.71 18.09
N PRO A 229 12.44 -3.91 19.08
CA PRO A 229 11.42 -4.34 20.05
C PRO A 229 10.04 -4.69 19.44
N PHE A 230 9.78 -4.27 18.20
CA PHE A 230 8.51 -4.53 17.48
C PHE A 230 8.64 -5.64 16.43
N LEU A 231 9.78 -6.34 16.36
CA LEU A 231 9.98 -7.47 15.46
C LEU A 231 9.55 -8.78 16.12
N ASP A 232 8.57 -9.45 15.51
CA ASP A 232 8.22 -10.84 15.86
C ASP A 232 9.26 -11.80 15.23
N PHE A 233 9.68 -12.82 15.98
CA PHE A 233 10.65 -13.84 15.52
C PHE A 233 10.08 -15.27 15.44
N TYR A 234 8.85 -15.44 15.93
CA TYR A 234 8.10 -16.68 15.94
C TYR A 234 6.70 -16.42 15.38
N PRO A 235 6.10 -17.36 14.65
CA PRO A 235 4.69 -17.26 14.33
C PRO A 235 3.84 -17.40 15.60
N GLU A 236 2.68 -16.77 15.62
CA GLU A 236 1.73 -16.78 16.73
C GLU A 236 0.51 -17.63 16.38
N ASP A 237 0.19 -18.62 17.22
CA ASP A 237 -1.03 -19.40 17.11
C ASP A 237 -2.15 -18.71 17.89
N ALA A 238 -2.79 -17.74 17.24
CA ALA A 238 -3.96 -17.04 17.74
C ALA A 238 -5.25 -17.91 17.65
N LYS A 239 -5.16 -19.16 17.17
CA LYS A 239 -6.29 -20.10 17.00
C LYS A 239 -7.46 -19.56 16.17
N GLY A 240 -7.19 -18.57 15.31
CA GLY A 240 -8.20 -17.87 14.52
C GLY A 240 -9.03 -16.85 15.29
N LEU A 241 -8.63 -16.47 16.51
CA LEU A 241 -9.22 -15.38 17.29
C LEU A 241 -8.32 -14.14 17.21
N ASP A 242 -8.90 -12.94 17.35
CA ASP A 242 -8.20 -11.65 17.45
C ASP A 242 -7.00 -11.49 16.49
N VAL A 243 -7.27 -11.67 15.20
CA VAL A 243 -6.26 -11.67 14.13
C VAL A 243 -6.10 -10.27 13.55
N TYR A 244 -4.92 -9.66 13.71
CA TYR A 244 -4.60 -8.30 13.28
C TYR A 244 -3.15 -8.07 12.84
N LYS A 245 -2.23 -9.05 12.95
CA LYS A 245 -0.81 -8.91 12.57
C LYS A 245 -0.25 -10.10 11.79
N LEU A 246 0.81 -9.86 11.01
CA LEU A 246 1.41 -10.86 10.10
C LEU A 246 2.07 -12.05 10.80
N SER A 247 2.46 -11.94 12.07
CA SER A 247 2.94 -13.07 12.88
C SER A 247 1.84 -14.11 13.15
N GLN A 248 0.58 -13.70 13.11
CA GLN A 248 -0.58 -14.61 13.19
C GLN A 248 -0.96 -15.22 11.83
N SER A 249 -0.16 -14.98 10.77
CA SER A 249 -0.45 -15.50 9.43
C SER A 249 -0.32 -17.03 9.37
N LYS A 250 -1.34 -17.66 8.81
CA LYS A 250 -1.37 -19.11 8.55
C LYS A 250 -0.19 -19.56 7.69
N LYS A 251 0.28 -18.73 6.74
CA LYS A 251 1.47 -19.05 5.95
C LYS A 251 2.69 -19.29 6.84
N TRP A 252 3.02 -18.37 7.74
CA TRP A 252 4.19 -18.48 8.60
C TRP A 252 4.03 -19.61 9.62
N LEU A 253 2.85 -19.75 10.21
CA LEU A 253 2.57 -20.75 11.24
C LEU A 253 2.67 -22.20 10.73
N GLU A 254 2.10 -22.49 9.55
CA GLU A 254 1.94 -23.88 9.10
C GLU A 254 2.36 -24.19 7.64
N LEU A 255 2.21 -23.25 6.70
CA LEU A 255 2.33 -23.54 5.26
C LEU A 255 3.76 -23.46 4.70
N LEU A 256 4.70 -22.84 5.41
CA LEU A 256 6.10 -22.81 4.97
C LEU A 256 6.71 -24.22 4.92
N PRO A 257 7.44 -24.59 3.84
CA PRO A 257 8.23 -25.82 3.78
C PRO A 257 9.22 -25.91 4.94
N ARG A 258 9.50 -27.13 5.44
CA ARG A 258 10.25 -27.34 6.70
C ARG A 258 11.56 -26.56 6.82
N GLN A 259 12.28 -26.37 5.71
CA GLN A 259 13.58 -25.69 5.66
C GLN A 259 13.48 -24.15 5.77
N PHE A 260 12.29 -23.58 5.61
CA PHE A 260 12.02 -22.13 5.69
C PHE A 260 11.11 -21.79 6.88
N ARG A 261 10.76 -22.76 7.73
CA ARG A 261 10.10 -22.50 9.03
C ARG A 261 11.08 -21.89 10.02
N THR A 262 10.58 -21.33 11.13
CA THR A 262 11.43 -20.94 12.25
C THR A 262 12.19 -22.16 12.77
N GLN A 263 13.52 -22.16 12.62
CA GLN A 263 14.34 -23.37 12.78
C GLN A 263 14.68 -23.72 14.22
N MET A 264 14.71 -22.74 15.12
CA MET A 264 15.35 -22.87 16.43
C MET A 264 14.50 -22.19 17.52
N CYS A 265 14.58 -22.72 18.74
CA CYS A 265 14.20 -22.03 19.97
C CYS A 265 15.25 -22.25 21.08
N THR A 266 15.27 -21.32 22.03
CA THR A 266 16.22 -21.34 23.16
C THR A 266 15.49 -21.67 24.47
N ASN A 267 16.08 -22.55 25.29
CA ASN A 267 15.73 -22.68 26.70
C ASN A 267 17.01 -22.60 27.54
N ASN A 268 17.07 -21.66 28.48
CA ASN A 268 18.31 -21.28 29.18
C ASN A 268 19.43 -20.98 28.17
N THR A 269 20.58 -21.66 28.28
CA THR A 269 21.74 -21.54 27.37
C THR A 269 21.72 -22.58 26.22
N LYS A 270 20.64 -23.35 26.06
CA LYS A 270 20.57 -24.48 25.10
C LYS A 270 19.70 -24.15 23.90
N HIS A 271 20.19 -24.55 22.72
CA HIS A 271 19.52 -24.37 21.43
C HIS A 271 18.94 -25.69 20.92
N PHE A 272 17.63 -25.67 20.66
CA PHE A 272 16.82 -26.78 20.18
C PHE A 272 16.30 -26.45 18.78
N TYR A 273 16.28 -27.44 17.89
CA TYR A 273 16.00 -27.24 16.47
C TYR A 273 14.80 -28.08 16.02
N VAL A 274 14.06 -27.58 15.04
CA VAL A 274 13.05 -28.40 14.35
C VAL A 274 13.71 -29.56 13.61
N TYR A 275 13.00 -30.69 13.55
CA TYR A 275 13.49 -31.96 12.98
C TYR A 275 14.77 -32.50 13.64
N GLU A 276 15.11 -32.07 14.87
CA GLU A 276 16.19 -32.60 15.69
C GLU A 276 15.64 -33.20 17.00
N PRO A 277 16.03 -34.42 17.43
CA PRO A 277 15.54 -35.00 18.68
C PRO A 277 16.04 -34.26 19.93
N LEU A 278 15.19 -34.17 20.96
CA LEU A 278 15.52 -33.63 22.29
C LEU A 278 14.91 -34.48 23.42
N GLU A 279 15.47 -34.39 24.64
CA GLU A 279 14.86 -34.91 25.87
C GLU A 279 14.18 -33.77 26.65
N THR A 280 12.96 -34.00 27.13
CA THR A 280 12.26 -33.11 28.08
C THR A 280 12.71 -33.36 29.53
N TYR A 281 12.43 -32.43 30.45
CA TYR A 281 12.61 -32.68 31.89
C TYR A 281 11.83 -33.91 32.37
N SER A 282 10.66 -34.17 31.77
CA SER A 282 9.83 -35.36 31.99
C SER A 282 10.35 -36.65 31.33
N LYS A 283 11.60 -36.66 30.81
CA LYS A 283 12.27 -37.82 30.20
C LYS A 283 11.54 -38.42 28.99
N LYS A 284 10.71 -37.63 28.31
CA LYS A 284 10.22 -37.95 26.96
C LYS A 284 11.32 -37.63 25.95
N ILE A 285 11.44 -38.44 24.91
CA ILE A 285 12.23 -38.08 23.71
C ILE A 285 11.27 -37.68 22.62
N VAL A 286 11.44 -36.47 22.09
CA VAL A 286 10.52 -35.84 21.14
C VAL A 286 11.29 -35.15 20.01
N ILE A 287 10.61 -34.86 18.91
CA ILE A 287 11.15 -34.13 17.76
C ILE A 287 10.22 -32.94 17.47
N PRO A 288 10.66 -31.68 17.68
CA PRO A 288 9.89 -30.49 17.31
C PRO A 288 9.68 -30.41 15.80
N ILE A 289 8.44 -30.12 15.36
CA ILE A 289 8.07 -30.00 13.94
C ILE A 289 7.65 -28.57 13.57
N PHE A 290 7.05 -27.86 14.54
CA PHE A 290 6.66 -26.46 14.45
C PHE A 290 7.00 -25.77 15.77
N ILE A 291 7.58 -24.57 15.72
CA ILE A 291 7.84 -23.70 16.87
C ILE A 291 6.99 -22.45 16.68
N HIS A 292 6.23 -22.06 17.70
CA HIS A 292 5.31 -20.93 17.65
C HIS A 292 5.04 -20.36 19.05
N GLN A 293 4.43 -19.19 19.13
CA GLN A 293 3.96 -18.61 20.38
C GLN A 293 2.46 -18.83 20.59
N ILE A 294 2.06 -18.95 21.86
CA ILE A 294 0.68 -18.85 22.34
C ILE A 294 0.73 -17.93 23.55
N ASN A 295 -0.04 -16.84 23.55
CA ASN A 295 -0.07 -15.86 24.65
C ASN A 295 1.34 -15.40 25.07
N SER A 296 2.18 -15.04 24.10
CA SER A 296 3.60 -14.68 24.27
C SER A 296 4.54 -15.76 24.81
N VAL A 297 4.06 -16.99 25.07
CA VAL A 297 4.89 -18.13 25.52
C VAL A 297 5.25 -19.03 24.34
N THR A 298 6.55 -19.26 24.13
CA THR A 298 7.03 -20.14 23.05
C THR A 298 6.77 -21.61 23.37
N HIS A 299 6.12 -22.28 22.44
CA HIS A 299 5.80 -23.70 22.43
C HIS A 299 6.34 -24.36 21.17
N ALA A 300 6.35 -25.68 21.16
CA ALA A 300 6.52 -26.45 19.94
C ALA A 300 5.54 -27.63 19.88
N LYS A 301 5.06 -27.91 18.68
CA LYS A 301 4.33 -29.14 18.36
C LYS A 301 5.34 -30.22 18.00
N CYS A 302 5.36 -31.29 18.76
CA CYS A 302 6.42 -32.29 18.77
C CYS A 302 5.89 -33.70 18.49
N LEU A 303 6.57 -34.46 17.62
CA LEU A 303 6.36 -35.92 17.53
C LEU A 303 7.01 -36.61 18.72
N VAL A 304 6.29 -37.50 19.40
CA VAL A 304 6.80 -38.23 20.57
C VAL A 304 7.38 -39.58 20.15
N ILE A 305 8.70 -39.73 20.31
CA ILE A 305 9.44 -40.94 19.94
C ILE A 305 9.51 -41.94 21.09
N CYS A 306 9.74 -41.46 22.33
CA CYS A 306 9.74 -42.32 23.53
C CYS A 306 8.96 -41.64 24.65
N ARG A 307 7.83 -42.24 25.06
CA ARG A 307 6.98 -41.76 26.16
C ARG A 307 7.49 -42.11 27.56
N ARG A 308 8.21 -43.23 27.73
CA ARG A 308 8.66 -43.72 29.05
C ARG A 308 10.18 -43.58 29.21
N PRO A 309 10.70 -43.31 30.42
CA PRO A 309 12.14 -43.17 30.66
C PRO A 309 12.95 -44.43 30.32
N HIS A 310 12.38 -45.60 30.60
CA HIS A 310 13.04 -46.91 30.43
C HIS A 310 12.86 -47.53 29.04
N THR A 311 12.22 -46.84 28.09
CA THR A 311 12.15 -47.34 26.70
C THR A 311 13.55 -47.33 26.08
N PRO A 312 14.02 -48.44 25.45
CA PRO A 312 15.27 -48.45 24.71
C PRO A 312 15.29 -47.39 23.61
N LEU A 313 16.47 -46.83 23.32
CA LEU A 313 16.63 -45.85 22.24
C LEU A 313 16.46 -46.51 20.86
N PRO A 314 15.75 -45.87 19.91
CA PRO A 314 15.56 -46.42 18.58
C PRO A 314 16.85 -46.36 17.74
N ARG A 315 17.22 -47.49 17.12
CA ARG A 315 18.32 -47.57 16.14
C ARG A 315 18.01 -46.90 14.79
N LYS A 316 16.74 -46.59 14.53
CA LYS A 316 16.31 -45.87 13.31
C LYS A 316 15.19 -44.92 13.66
N LEU A 317 15.39 -43.63 13.40
CA LEU A 317 14.37 -42.60 13.55
C LEU A 317 13.58 -42.51 12.23
N CYS A 318 12.27 -42.72 12.29
CA CYS A 318 11.35 -42.54 11.16
C CYS A 318 10.25 -41.56 11.56
N ILE A 319 9.89 -40.65 10.66
CA ILE A 319 8.78 -39.70 10.82
C ILE A 319 7.91 -39.71 9.56
N PRO A 320 6.60 -39.36 9.66
CA PRO A 320 5.77 -39.19 8.47
C PRO A 320 6.30 -38.07 7.57
N GLU A 321 6.13 -38.20 6.25
CA GLU A 321 6.25 -37.05 5.34
C GLU A 321 5.04 -36.11 5.47
N LYS A 322 5.23 -34.82 5.13
CA LYS A 322 4.15 -33.81 5.04
C LYS A 322 3.27 -33.66 6.31
N ILE A 323 3.86 -33.77 7.50
CA ILE A 323 3.17 -33.58 8.79
C ILE A 323 2.47 -32.20 8.82
N ALA A 324 1.15 -32.21 9.04
CA ALA A 324 0.33 -31.01 9.15
C ALA A 324 0.43 -30.36 10.54
N PHE A 325 0.14 -29.06 10.65
CA PHE A 325 0.22 -28.34 11.93
C PHE A 325 -0.77 -28.86 12.98
N ASN A 326 -1.93 -29.37 12.55
CA ASN A 326 -2.96 -29.95 13.41
C ASN A 326 -3.00 -31.49 13.33
N ASP A 327 -1.87 -32.14 13.01
CA ASP A 327 -1.75 -33.60 13.04
C ASP A 327 -1.94 -34.11 14.49
N PRO A 328 -2.88 -35.06 14.74
CA PRO A 328 -3.21 -35.53 16.08
C PRO A 328 -2.08 -36.31 16.77
N ASN A 329 -1.01 -36.67 16.05
CA ASN A 329 0.17 -37.32 16.63
C ASN A 329 1.17 -36.32 17.24
N LEU A 330 0.95 -35.01 17.09
CA LEU A 330 1.78 -33.96 17.67
C LEU A 330 1.33 -33.62 19.09
N GLU A 331 2.25 -33.72 20.05
CA GLU A 331 2.06 -33.20 21.41
C GLU A 331 2.53 -31.74 21.48
N LEU A 332 1.71 -30.84 22.01
CA LEU A 332 2.10 -29.46 22.27
C LEU A 332 2.91 -29.40 23.58
N ILE A 333 4.15 -28.93 23.51
CA ILE A 333 5.08 -28.87 24.64
C ILE A 333 5.63 -27.45 24.76
N ALA A 334 5.70 -26.89 25.97
CA ALA A 334 6.29 -25.56 26.18
C ALA A 334 7.82 -25.66 26.08
N VAL A 335 8.48 -24.67 25.45
CA VAL A 335 9.94 -24.72 25.23
C VAL A 335 10.72 -24.77 26.55
N ARG A 336 10.17 -24.21 27.63
CA ARG A 336 10.72 -24.31 29.00
C ARG A 336 10.88 -25.74 29.52
N ASP A 337 10.12 -26.70 28.98
CA ASP A 337 10.15 -28.11 29.40
C ASP A 337 11.24 -28.93 28.67
N PHE A 338 11.96 -28.32 27.72
CA PHE A 338 13.08 -28.92 27.00
C PHE A 338 14.35 -28.91 27.85
N HIS A 339 15.09 -30.04 27.89
CA HIS A 339 16.19 -30.23 28.84
C HIS A 339 17.51 -30.65 28.19
N LYS A 340 17.52 -31.70 27.37
CA LYS A 340 18.72 -32.20 26.68
C LYS A 340 18.61 -32.00 25.18
N THR A 341 19.67 -31.45 24.58
CA THR A 341 19.88 -31.41 23.13
C THR A 341 20.24 -32.79 22.59
N TYR A 342 20.17 -32.97 21.26
CA TYR A 342 20.43 -34.25 20.59
C TYR A 342 21.71 -34.97 21.03
N SER A 343 22.81 -34.23 21.14
CA SER A 343 24.13 -34.75 21.53
C SER A 343 24.22 -35.21 23.00
N GLU A 344 23.27 -34.81 23.85
CA GLU A 344 23.22 -35.15 25.27
C GLU A 344 22.28 -36.34 25.56
N ILE A 345 21.52 -36.82 24.56
CA ILE A 345 20.54 -37.91 24.73
C ILE A 345 21.27 -39.25 24.87
N GLU A 346 21.18 -39.82 26.07
CA GLU A 346 21.79 -41.09 26.43
C GLU A 346 20.83 -41.89 27.32
N ARG A 347 20.78 -43.21 27.12
CA ARG A 347 20.13 -44.18 28.02
C ARG A 347 21.00 -45.43 28.12
N ASN A 348 21.18 -45.95 29.33
CA ASN A 348 21.92 -47.19 29.60
C ASN A 348 23.34 -47.22 28.98
N GLY A 349 24.07 -46.10 29.02
CA GLY A 349 25.40 -45.98 28.42
C GLY A 349 25.42 -45.88 26.89
N GLN A 350 24.27 -45.79 26.22
CA GLN A 350 24.17 -45.64 24.77
C GLN A 350 23.62 -44.27 24.39
N GLN A 351 24.37 -43.54 23.56
CA GLN A 351 23.94 -42.25 23.01
C GLN A 351 23.09 -42.42 21.75
N LEU A 352 22.04 -41.61 21.60
CA LEU A 352 21.13 -41.70 20.45
C LEU A 352 21.85 -41.46 19.12
N LEU A 353 22.81 -40.53 19.08
CA LEU A 353 23.51 -40.13 17.86
C LEU A 353 24.31 -41.27 17.21
N HIS A 354 24.94 -42.10 18.05
CA HIS A 354 25.65 -43.32 17.61
C HIS A 354 24.65 -44.39 17.14
N LEU A 355 23.52 -44.57 17.85
CA LEU A 355 22.53 -45.59 17.53
C LEU A 355 21.78 -45.33 16.21
N CYS A 356 21.48 -44.08 15.88
CA CYS A 356 20.82 -43.72 14.62
C CYS A 356 21.79 -43.27 13.50
N CYS A 357 23.10 -43.34 13.74
CA CYS A 357 24.16 -42.94 12.79
C CYS A 357 23.93 -41.53 12.20
N ASN A 358 23.55 -40.56 13.03
CA ASN A 358 23.26 -39.18 12.62
C ASN A 358 22.19 -39.05 11.50
N LEU A 359 21.24 -39.98 11.41
CA LEU A 359 20.22 -40.01 10.36
C LEU A 359 18.79 -40.22 10.89
N MET A 360 17.86 -39.51 10.27
CA MET A 360 16.42 -39.71 10.37
C MET A 360 15.82 -39.89 8.96
N TYR A 361 14.69 -40.59 8.87
CA TYR A 361 14.04 -40.93 7.61
C TYR A 361 12.59 -40.42 7.60
N GLU A 362 12.22 -39.64 6.59
CA GLU A 362 10.81 -39.43 6.26
C GLU A 362 10.27 -40.65 5.52
N THR A 363 9.14 -41.17 5.97
CA THR A 363 8.42 -42.30 5.37
C THR A 363 7.07 -41.83 4.84
N ASN A 364 6.75 -42.18 3.58
CA ASN A 364 5.39 -42.05 3.07
C ASN A 364 4.43 -43.05 3.74
N ALA A 365 3.12 -42.85 3.59
CA ALA A 365 2.08 -43.70 4.21
C ALA A 365 2.12 -45.19 3.79
N ARG A 366 2.92 -45.55 2.78
CA ARG A 366 3.13 -46.94 2.32
C ARG A 366 4.53 -47.49 2.66
N ASN A 367 5.36 -46.74 3.38
CA ASN A 367 6.78 -47.03 3.66
C ASN A 367 7.67 -47.32 2.43
N THR A 368 7.23 -46.95 1.21
CA THR A 368 7.92 -47.29 -0.05
C THR A 368 8.99 -46.29 -0.49
N LYS A 369 8.91 -45.05 -0.06
CA LYS A 369 9.87 -43.98 -0.38
C LYS A 369 10.42 -43.41 0.92
N THR A 370 11.75 -43.35 1.05
CA THR A 370 12.41 -42.76 2.23
C THR A 370 13.31 -41.59 1.84
N LYS A 371 13.09 -40.43 2.46
CA LYS A 371 13.96 -39.26 2.31
C LYS A 371 14.81 -39.12 3.57
N LYS A 372 16.14 -39.01 3.40
CA LYS A 372 17.08 -38.85 4.51
C LYS A 372 17.05 -37.41 5.05
N ILE A 373 17.16 -37.30 6.37
CA ILE A 373 17.39 -36.07 7.13
C ILE A 373 18.68 -36.29 7.91
N THR A 374 19.64 -35.39 7.76
CA THR A 374 20.90 -35.37 8.50
C THR A 374 20.69 -34.78 9.89
N LEU A 375 21.34 -35.38 10.90
CA LEU A 375 21.40 -34.88 12.27
C LEU A 375 22.87 -34.57 12.65
N PRO A 376 23.14 -33.57 13.51
CA PRO A 376 22.21 -32.54 13.98
C PRO A 376 21.68 -31.68 12.83
N ASN A 377 20.69 -30.81 13.11
CA ASN A 377 20.12 -29.90 12.11
C ASN A 377 21.26 -29.03 11.51
N PRO A 378 21.39 -28.91 10.17
CA PRO A 378 22.45 -28.13 9.54
C PRO A 378 22.57 -26.68 10.02
N TRP A 379 21.47 -26.06 10.45
CA TRP A 379 21.46 -24.72 11.01
C TRP A 379 22.27 -24.58 12.31
N ARG A 380 22.49 -25.68 13.06
CA ARG A 380 23.37 -25.71 14.24
C ARG A 380 24.83 -25.40 13.89
N ILE A 381 25.26 -25.81 12.69
CA ILE A 381 26.62 -25.51 12.19
C ILE A 381 26.64 -24.08 11.67
N LYS A 382 25.66 -23.69 10.84
CA LYS A 382 25.59 -22.36 10.21
C LYS A 382 25.51 -21.21 11.23
N SER A 383 24.75 -21.39 12.31
CA SER A 383 24.63 -20.35 13.34
C SER A 383 25.87 -20.25 14.25
N GLU A 384 26.80 -21.21 14.20
CA GLU A 384 27.98 -21.27 15.08
C GLU A 384 27.62 -21.14 16.58
N GLY A 385 26.46 -21.66 16.97
CA GLY A 385 25.96 -21.57 18.34
C GLY A 385 25.23 -20.26 18.69
N LYS A 386 25.05 -19.32 17.77
CA LYS A 386 24.27 -18.07 17.95
C LYS A 386 22.75 -18.35 17.91
N ILE A 387 21.95 -17.46 18.49
CA ILE A 387 20.48 -17.52 18.40
C ILE A 387 20.05 -17.25 16.96
N ILE A 388 19.14 -18.07 16.41
CA ILE A 388 18.55 -17.83 15.09
C ILE A 388 17.30 -16.94 15.23
N ARG A 389 17.30 -15.80 14.55
CA ARG A 389 16.13 -14.95 14.31
C ARG A 389 15.54 -15.26 12.93
N HIS A 390 14.27 -15.64 12.89
CA HIS A 390 13.54 -15.81 11.63
C HIS A 390 12.66 -14.59 11.39
N LEU A 391 12.91 -13.87 10.29
CA LEU A 391 12.24 -12.61 9.95
C LEU A 391 11.60 -12.71 8.55
N PRO A 392 10.40 -13.28 8.40
CA PRO A 392 9.72 -13.29 7.10
C PRO A 392 9.32 -11.89 6.63
N ILE A 393 9.40 -11.63 5.33
CA ILE A 393 9.17 -10.31 4.73
C ILE A 393 8.09 -10.33 3.65
N GLY A 394 7.34 -9.25 3.52
CA GLY A 394 6.54 -8.95 2.33
C GLY A 394 7.34 -8.08 1.36
N LEU A 395 7.26 -8.35 0.06
CA LEU A 395 7.99 -7.61 -0.98
C LEU A 395 7.05 -6.92 -1.97
N ALA A 396 7.56 -5.93 -2.67
CA ALA A 396 7.03 -5.41 -3.94
C ALA A 396 8.23 -5.33 -4.90
N GLY A 397 8.06 -5.61 -6.19
CA GLY A 397 9.23 -5.78 -7.06
C GLY A 397 8.99 -5.63 -8.56
N ALA A 398 9.90 -4.91 -9.20
CA ALA A 398 10.03 -4.85 -10.66
C ALA A 398 10.94 -5.97 -11.18
N LEU A 399 10.62 -6.55 -12.35
CA LEU A 399 11.30 -7.72 -12.90
C LEU A 399 12.82 -7.54 -13.11
N GLU A 400 13.29 -6.36 -13.48
CA GLU A 400 14.71 -6.16 -13.85
C GLU A 400 15.66 -6.22 -12.64
N VAL A 401 15.19 -5.79 -11.46
CA VAL A 401 15.96 -5.86 -10.20
C VAL A 401 15.71 -7.21 -9.47
N ALA A 402 14.67 -7.95 -9.88
CA ALA A 402 14.26 -9.18 -9.21
C ALA A 402 15.34 -10.27 -9.21
N GLU A 403 16.29 -10.29 -10.16
CA GLU A 403 17.40 -11.27 -10.14
C GLU A 403 18.29 -11.08 -8.89
N GLN A 404 18.70 -9.85 -8.58
CA GLN A 404 19.51 -9.54 -7.39
C GLN A 404 18.73 -9.87 -6.10
N ILE A 405 17.46 -9.46 -6.04
CA ILE A 405 16.58 -9.68 -4.88
C ILE A 405 16.36 -11.18 -4.63
N VAL A 406 16.07 -11.96 -5.68
CA VAL A 406 15.86 -13.42 -5.55
C VAL A 406 17.15 -14.13 -5.16
N ALA A 407 18.31 -13.73 -5.69
CA ALA A 407 19.60 -14.28 -5.31
C ALA A 407 19.89 -14.06 -3.82
N GLU A 408 19.81 -12.81 -3.35
CA GLU A 408 20.08 -12.48 -1.94
C GLU A 408 19.05 -13.12 -1.00
N MET A 409 17.75 -13.10 -1.34
CA MET A 409 16.73 -13.76 -0.50
C MET A 409 16.87 -15.28 -0.47
N ASN A 410 17.30 -15.91 -1.56
CA ASN A 410 17.59 -17.34 -1.57
C ASN A 410 18.77 -17.69 -0.67
N GLU A 411 19.81 -16.85 -0.62
CA GLU A 411 20.96 -17.02 0.27
C GLU A 411 20.56 -16.79 1.73
N ILE A 412 19.82 -15.72 2.04
CA ILE A 412 19.30 -15.46 3.39
C ILE A 412 18.38 -16.63 3.86
N ALA A 413 17.60 -17.22 2.95
CA ALA A 413 16.69 -18.32 3.26
C ALA A 413 17.37 -19.69 3.43
N THR A 414 18.51 -19.95 2.78
CA THR A 414 19.22 -21.24 2.92
C THR A 414 20.44 -21.20 3.80
N ASP A 415 21.17 -20.09 3.83
CA ASP A 415 22.49 -19.98 4.42
C ASP A 415 22.53 -18.97 5.57
N GLY A 416 21.68 -17.94 5.51
CA GLY A 416 21.54 -16.93 6.57
C GLY A 416 22.73 -15.99 6.65
N PHE A 417 22.73 -15.11 7.65
CA PHE A 417 23.82 -14.16 7.89
C PHE A 417 23.88 -13.70 9.35
N GLU A 418 25.04 -13.21 9.77
CA GLU A 418 25.22 -12.65 11.12
C GLU A 418 24.76 -11.19 11.21
N ALA A 419 24.07 -10.85 12.30
CA ALA A 419 23.60 -9.51 12.67
C ALA A 419 23.73 -9.31 14.19
N PHE A 420 23.54 -8.09 14.68
CA PHE A 420 23.45 -7.80 16.11
C PHE A 420 21.99 -7.50 16.48
N ASP A 421 21.47 -8.14 17.53
CA ASP A 421 20.12 -7.89 18.03
C ASP A 421 20.22 -7.08 19.31
N VAL A 422 19.84 -5.80 19.22
CA VAL A 422 19.95 -4.85 20.33
C VAL A 422 19.02 -5.21 21.51
N THR A 423 17.90 -5.91 21.26
CA THR A 423 16.93 -6.29 22.31
C THR A 423 17.48 -7.28 23.32
N ILE A 424 18.46 -8.09 22.89
CA ILE A 424 19.16 -9.09 23.68
C ILE A 424 20.67 -8.80 23.78
N SER A 425 21.12 -7.68 23.20
CA SER A 425 22.51 -7.17 23.23
C SER A 425 23.58 -8.22 22.87
N GLN A 426 23.30 -9.04 21.86
CA GLN A 426 24.22 -10.12 21.43
C GLN A 426 24.16 -10.35 19.91
N PRO A 427 25.23 -10.89 19.31
CA PRO A 427 25.22 -11.33 17.91
C PRO A 427 24.25 -12.51 17.73
N VAL A 428 23.49 -12.44 16.63
CA VAL A 428 22.48 -13.43 16.22
C VAL A 428 22.73 -13.87 14.79
N PHE A 429 22.15 -15.01 14.44
CA PHE A 429 22.08 -15.48 13.06
C PHE A 429 20.69 -15.21 12.50
N VAL A 430 20.59 -14.68 11.29
CA VAL A 430 19.33 -14.26 10.68
C VAL A 430 19.02 -15.16 9.49
N MET A 431 17.77 -15.62 9.45
CA MET A 431 17.16 -16.22 8.27
C MET A 431 15.85 -15.49 7.95
N SER A 432 15.44 -15.51 6.69
CA SER A 432 14.25 -14.83 6.19
C SER A 432 13.65 -15.61 5.03
N THR A 433 12.36 -15.39 4.77
CA THR A 433 11.67 -15.93 3.61
C THR A 433 10.57 -14.95 3.17
N VAL A 434 10.13 -15.04 1.92
CA VAL A 434 9.10 -14.13 1.40
C VAL A 434 7.71 -14.67 1.76
N LEU A 435 6.92 -13.89 2.50
CA LEU A 435 5.52 -14.23 2.79
C LEU A 435 4.62 -14.01 1.58
N PHE A 436 4.77 -12.89 0.89
CA PHE A 436 3.98 -12.55 -0.30
C PHE A 436 4.64 -11.43 -1.12
N PHE A 437 4.19 -11.29 -2.37
CA PHE A 437 4.42 -10.09 -3.17
C PHE A 437 3.17 -9.23 -3.30
N LEU A 438 3.33 -7.93 -3.06
CA LEU A 438 2.33 -6.90 -3.28
C LEU A 438 2.59 -6.20 -4.61
N ALA A 439 1.55 -6.10 -5.43
CA ALA A 439 1.64 -5.56 -6.76
C ALA A 439 0.25 -5.15 -7.27
N ASP A 440 0.23 -4.40 -8.36
CA ASP A 440 -0.96 -4.21 -9.18
C ASP A 440 -1.24 -5.45 -10.05
N SER A 441 -2.30 -5.42 -10.86
CA SER A 441 -2.67 -6.60 -11.67
C SER A 441 -1.65 -6.95 -12.78
N PRO A 442 -1.09 -6.00 -13.54
CA PRO A 442 0.04 -6.25 -14.45
C PRO A 442 1.26 -6.86 -13.77
N MET A 443 1.76 -6.26 -12.68
CA MET A 443 2.99 -6.71 -12.02
C MET A 443 2.78 -8.03 -11.25
N HIS A 444 1.57 -8.32 -10.73
CA HIS A 444 1.22 -9.69 -10.28
C HIS A 444 1.21 -10.70 -11.44
N ALA A 445 0.73 -10.32 -12.63
CA ALA A 445 0.74 -11.22 -13.78
C ALA A 445 2.18 -11.56 -14.20
N GLU A 446 3.09 -10.58 -14.19
CA GLU A 446 4.53 -10.79 -14.38
C GLU A 446 5.14 -11.71 -13.32
N ILE A 447 4.97 -11.40 -12.04
CA ILE A 447 5.49 -12.21 -10.91
C ILE A 447 5.02 -13.67 -10.98
N THR A 448 3.83 -13.92 -11.53
CA THR A 448 3.22 -15.26 -11.63
C THR A 448 3.38 -15.93 -13.00
N ASN A 449 4.09 -15.31 -13.95
CA ASN A 449 4.18 -15.76 -15.35
C ASN A 449 2.79 -16.02 -15.99
N THR A 450 1.77 -15.24 -15.62
CA THR A 450 0.41 -15.33 -16.16
C THR A 450 0.12 -14.17 -17.14
N PRO A 451 -0.86 -14.31 -18.06
CA PRO A 451 -1.30 -13.19 -18.88
C PRO A 451 -1.87 -12.03 -18.04
N CYS A 452 -1.56 -10.78 -18.41
CA CYS A 452 -2.21 -9.62 -17.81
C CYS A 452 -3.75 -9.74 -17.97
N PRO A 453 -4.56 -9.66 -16.88
CA PRO A 453 -5.92 -10.18 -16.90
C PRO A 453 -6.87 -9.65 -17.99
N SER A 454 -6.76 -8.35 -18.33
CA SER A 454 -7.74 -7.56 -19.09
C SER A 454 -8.44 -8.31 -20.24
N SER A 455 -7.79 -8.46 -21.38
CA SER A 455 -8.30 -9.14 -22.58
C SER A 455 -7.86 -10.60 -22.67
N ALA A 456 -7.29 -11.16 -21.60
CA ALA A 456 -6.73 -12.49 -21.60
C ALA A 456 -7.80 -13.59 -21.65
N LEU A 457 -7.47 -14.67 -22.35
CA LEU A 457 -8.21 -15.93 -22.36
C LEU A 457 -8.00 -16.76 -21.09
N ASN A 458 -7.02 -16.40 -20.26
CA ASN A 458 -6.74 -16.97 -18.95
C ASN A 458 -6.55 -15.81 -17.94
N PRO A 459 -7.65 -15.18 -17.49
CA PRO A 459 -7.56 -13.91 -16.75
C PRO A 459 -7.26 -14.08 -15.25
N CYS A 460 -7.31 -15.30 -14.71
CA CYS A 460 -7.09 -15.56 -13.28
C CYS A 460 -5.71 -16.20 -13.02
N ARG A 461 -4.99 -15.65 -12.03
CA ARG A 461 -3.70 -16.18 -11.53
C ARG A 461 -3.83 -17.22 -10.41
N PHE A 462 -5.00 -17.29 -9.76
CA PHE A 462 -5.28 -18.27 -8.70
C PHE A 462 -5.80 -19.59 -9.25
N CYS A 463 -6.71 -19.56 -10.23
CA CYS A 463 -7.39 -20.73 -10.75
C CYS A 463 -7.31 -20.85 -12.29
N THR A 464 -7.79 -21.98 -12.83
CA THR A 464 -7.76 -22.30 -14.26
C THR A 464 -8.93 -21.69 -15.07
N LEU A 465 -9.57 -20.62 -14.56
CA LEU A 465 -10.59 -19.89 -15.32
C LEU A 465 -10.04 -19.52 -16.70
N SER A 466 -10.73 -19.97 -17.75
CA SER A 466 -10.28 -19.79 -19.12
C SER A 466 -11.42 -19.88 -20.15
N ALA A 467 -11.21 -19.21 -21.28
CA ALA A 467 -12.04 -19.29 -22.48
C ALA A 467 -11.19 -19.75 -23.68
N PRO A 468 -11.64 -20.70 -24.51
CA PRO A 468 -10.90 -21.13 -25.71
C PRO A 468 -10.70 -20.02 -26.76
N LYS A 469 -11.66 -19.10 -26.90
CA LYS A 469 -11.64 -17.95 -27.82
C LYS A 469 -12.26 -16.72 -27.14
N LYS A 470 -11.99 -15.52 -27.69
CA LYS A 470 -12.57 -14.26 -27.15
C LYS A 470 -14.10 -14.29 -27.12
N ILE A 471 -14.72 -14.67 -28.24
CA ILE A 471 -16.18 -14.78 -28.39
C ILE A 471 -16.83 -15.79 -27.41
N GLU A 472 -16.06 -16.74 -26.87
CA GLU A 472 -16.59 -17.70 -25.90
C GLU A 472 -16.65 -17.10 -24.48
N LYS A 473 -16.03 -15.94 -24.23
CA LYS A 473 -16.24 -15.17 -22.99
C LYS A 473 -17.65 -14.61 -22.88
N ASP A 474 -18.31 -14.42 -24.03
CA ASP A 474 -19.62 -13.80 -24.14
C ASP A 474 -20.73 -14.88 -24.13
N THR A 475 -20.54 -15.93 -23.32
CA THR A 475 -21.45 -17.09 -23.22
C THR A 475 -21.89 -17.37 -21.78
N LYS A 476 -23.12 -17.85 -21.57
CA LYS A 476 -23.62 -18.29 -20.25
C LYS A 476 -22.67 -19.29 -19.56
N ILE A 477 -22.04 -20.19 -20.33
CA ILE A 477 -21.04 -21.15 -19.83
C ILE A 477 -19.80 -20.46 -19.24
N TYR A 478 -19.32 -19.36 -19.86
CA TYR A 478 -18.22 -18.60 -19.29
C TYR A 478 -18.65 -17.79 -18.07
N ILE A 479 -19.87 -17.24 -18.04
CA ILE A 479 -20.41 -16.55 -16.84
C ILE A 479 -20.46 -17.53 -15.65
N GLN A 480 -20.98 -18.74 -15.85
CA GLN A 480 -21.00 -19.81 -14.83
C GLN A 480 -19.59 -20.12 -14.30
N LYS A 481 -18.60 -20.32 -15.18
CA LYS A 481 -17.19 -20.54 -14.79
C LYS A 481 -16.57 -19.32 -14.08
N PHE A 482 -16.90 -18.11 -14.49
CA PHE A 482 -16.43 -16.86 -13.91
C PHE A 482 -16.96 -16.66 -12.47
N LEU A 483 -18.19 -17.12 -12.21
CA LEU A 483 -18.83 -17.09 -10.90
C LEU A 483 -18.57 -18.32 -10.03
N GLU A 484 -17.90 -19.34 -10.58
CA GLU A 484 -17.67 -20.63 -9.94
C GLU A 484 -18.97 -21.35 -9.55
N VAL A 485 -19.89 -21.43 -10.51
CA VAL A 485 -21.14 -22.19 -10.42
C VAL A 485 -21.35 -23.09 -11.64
N ASP A 486 -22.29 -24.04 -11.54
CA ASP A 486 -22.82 -24.81 -12.68
C ASP A 486 -24.11 -24.21 -13.27
N SER A 487 -24.79 -24.97 -14.14
CA SER A 487 -26.05 -24.59 -14.79
C SER A 487 -27.19 -24.34 -13.81
N ASP A 488 -27.15 -25.00 -12.65
CA ASP A 488 -28.21 -24.97 -11.66
C ASP A 488 -27.90 -23.91 -10.58
N GLY A 489 -26.81 -23.15 -10.77
CA GLY A 489 -26.28 -22.15 -9.84
C GLY A 489 -25.62 -22.74 -8.59
N CYS A 490 -25.36 -24.05 -8.56
CA CYS A 490 -24.66 -24.72 -7.47
C CYS A 490 -23.15 -24.43 -7.54
N THR A 491 -22.49 -24.28 -6.40
CA THR A 491 -21.07 -23.92 -6.33
C THR A 491 -20.19 -24.98 -6.99
N LYS A 492 -19.38 -24.55 -7.96
CA LYS A 492 -18.46 -25.37 -8.75
C LYS A 492 -17.16 -24.60 -9.00
N HIS A 493 -16.24 -24.73 -8.05
CA HIS A 493 -14.93 -24.08 -8.08
C HIS A 493 -14.12 -24.45 -9.33
N ASN A 494 -13.41 -23.46 -9.89
CA ASN A 494 -12.35 -23.75 -10.85
C ASN A 494 -11.17 -24.41 -10.10
N PRO A 495 -10.49 -25.40 -10.69
CA PRO A 495 -9.22 -25.90 -10.15
C PRO A 495 -8.23 -24.77 -9.88
N LEU A 496 -7.58 -24.78 -8.71
CA LEU A 496 -6.47 -23.87 -8.42
C LEU A 496 -5.27 -24.21 -9.31
N ARG A 497 -4.52 -23.18 -9.71
CA ARG A 497 -3.22 -23.33 -10.38
C ARG A 497 -2.20 -23.88 -9.40
N ILE A 498 -1.30 -24.73 -9.90
CA ILE A 498 -0.19 -25.29 -9.13
C ILE A 498 1.08 -24.56 -9.55
N TRP A 499 1.79 -23.94 -8.61
CA TRP A 499 2.99 -23.14 -8.93
C TRP A 499 4.11 -23.98 -9.55
N GLU A 500 4.37 -25.17 -9.01
CA GLU A 500 5.36 -26.13 -9.57
C GLU A 500 5.04 -26.53 -11.02
N GLU A 501 3.76 -26.65 -11.36
CA GLU A 501 3.33 -26.91 -12.74
C GLU A 501 3.50 -25.67 -13.63
N THR A 502 3.22 -24.47 -13.12
CA THR A 502 3.43 -23.19 -13.84
C THR A 502 4.92 -22.98 -14.16
N VAL A 503 5.80 -23.25 -13.19
CA VAL A 503 7.26 -23.24 -13.36
C VAL A 503 7.69 -24.26 -14.42
N THR A 504 7.26 -25.52 -14.30
CA THR A 504 7.62 -26.61 -15.23
C THR A 504 7.17 -26.28 -16.66
N ARG A 505 5.89 -25.94 -16.84
CA ARG A 505 5.31 -25.59 -18.15
C ARG A 505 5.93 -24.33 -18.76
N THR A 506 6.48 -23.40 -17.96
CA THR A 506 7.24 -22.25 -18.50
C THR A 506 8.51 -22.73 -19.22
N TYR A 507 9.27 -23.66 -18.63
CA TYR A 507 10.45 -24.24 -19.27
C TYR A 507 10.08 -25.08 -20.50
N ASP A 508 9.01 -25.87 -20.43
CA ASP A 508 8.49 -26.64 -21.57
C ASP A 508 8.05 -25.75 -22.73
N LEU A 509 7.41 -24.61 -22.43
CA LEU A 509 7.00 -23.63 -23.42
C LEU A 509 8.21 -23.05 -24.17
N TYR A 510 9.32 -22.76 -23.48
CA TYR A 510 10.57 -22.37 -24.15
C TYR A 510 11.19 -23.53 -24.94
N ASN A 511 11.17 -24.77 -24.43
CA ASN A 511 11.65 -25.95 -25.18
C ASN A 511 10.94 -26.11 -26.53
N LEU A 512 9.63 -25.81 -26.62
CA LEU A 512 8.89 -25.84 -27.88
C LEU A 512 9.47 -24.88 -28.95
N THR A 513 10.15 -23.79 -28.56
CA THR A 513 10.74 -22.86 -29.54
C THR A 513 11.96 -23.43 -30.28
N ASN A 514 12.57 -24.50 -29.75
CA ASN A 514 13.69 -25.23 -30.35
C ASN A 514 13.24 -26.44 -31.19
N HIS A 515 12.01 -26.93 -30.96
CA HIS A 515 11.53 -28.21 -31.52
C HIS A 515 10.20 -28.10 -32.29
N SER A 516 9.59 -26.91 -32.35
CA SER A 516 8.28 -26.68 -32.98
C SER A 516 8.15 -25.26 -33.54
N THR A 517 6.97 -24.94 -34.08
CA THR A 517 6.67 -23.64 -34.70
C THR A 517 6.23 -22.59 -33.67
N MET A 518 6.40 -21.31 -34.01
CA MET A 518 5.84 -20.21 -33.19
C MET A 518 4.31 -20.27 -33.06
N LYS A 519 3.62 -20.89 -34.03
CA LYS A 519 2.17 -21.12 -33.97
C LYS A 519 1.80 -22.10 -32.84
N GLU A 520 2.55 -23.19 -32.69
CA GLU A 520 2.35 -24.14 -31.60
C GLU A 520 2.77 -23.56 -30.24
N PHE A 521 3.88 -22.80 -30.18
CA PHE A 521 4.26 -22.02 -28.99
C PHE A 521 3.12 -21.11 -28.52
N ASN A 522 2.56 -20.27 -29.41
CA ASN A 522 1.48 -19.35 -29.06
C ASN A 522 0.22 -20.10 -28.62
N LYS A 523 -0.15 -21.19 -29.30
CA LYS A 523 -1.28 -22.07 -28.94
C LYS A 523 -1.10 -22.70 -27.56
N MET A 524 0.09 -23.18 -27.21
CA MET A 524 0.38 -23.80 -25.92
C MET A 524 0.50 -22.76 -24.79
N SER A 525 1.06 -21.58 -25.05
CA SER A 525 1.06 -20.41 -24.15
C SER A 525 -0.37 -20.03 -23.75
N ILE A 526 -1.29 -19.97 -24.72
CA ILE A 526 -2.72 -19.72 -24.49
C ILE A 526 -3.37 -20.89 -23.74
N LYS A 527 -3.15 -22.14 -24.17
CA LYS A 527 -3.77 -23.33 -23.57
C LYS A 527 -3.39 -23.52 -22.09
N TRP A 528 -2.16 -23.17 -21.70
CA TRP A 528 -1.69 -23.26 -20.33
C TRP A 528 -1.90 -21.96 -19.53
N GLY A 529 -2.19 -20.84 -20.20
CA GLY A 529 -2.28 -19.53 -19.57
C GLY A 529 -0.96 -19.09 -18.96
N ILE A 530 0.13 -19.20 -19.73
CA ILE A 530 1.50 -18.86 -19.29
C ILE A 530 2.10 -17.81 -20.21
N LYS A 531 2.61 -16.74 -19.62
CA LYS A 531 3.32 -15.63 -20.29
C LYS A 531 4.46 -15.13 -19.40
N ASP A 532 5.67 -15.58 -19.69
CA ASP A 532 6.91 -14.98 -19.17
C ASP A 532 7.32 -13.82 -20.09
N SER A 533 7.31 -12.58 -19.61
CA SER A 533 7.68 -11.40 -20.41
C SER A 533 9.19 -11.32 -20.69
N MET A 534 10.03 -11.75 -19.74
CA MET A 534 11.48 -11.76 -19.86
C MET A 534 11.94 -12.78 -20.91
N ASN A 535 11.43 -14.01 -20.84
CA ASN A 535 11.75 -15.08 -21.79
C ASN A 535 11.21 -14.78 -23.19
N ARG A 536 10.00 -14.21 -23.29
CA ARG A 536 9.37 -13.85 -24.56
C ARG A 536 10.21 -12.85 -25.36
N ARG A 537 10.81 -11.84 -24.71
CA ARG A 537 11.71 -10.86 -25.36
C ARG A 537 12.95 -11.52 -25.99
N PHE A 538 13.50 -12.59 -25.38
CA PHE A 538 14.56 -13.40 -26.01
C PHE A 538 14.06 -14.20 -27.22
N ILE A 539 12.84 -14.74 -27.18
CA ILE A 539 12.26 -15.52 -28.29
C ILE A 539 11.93 -14.61 -29.48
N GLU A 540 11.35 -13.44 -29.23
CA GLU A 540 10.94 -12.49 -30.27
C GLU A 540 12.18 -11.89 -30.97
N SER A 541 13.20 -11.48 -30.21
CA SER A 541 14.45 -10.94 -30.74
C SER A 541 15.50 -12.01 -31.15
N ARG A 542 15.16 -13.30 -31.22
CA ARG A 542 16.12 -14.41 -31.48
C ARG A 542 16.88 -14.34 -32.81
N LYS A 543 16.45 -13.49 -33.75
CA LYS A 543 17.13 -13.24 -35.03
C LYS A 543 18.28 -12.23 -34.90
N ASP A 544 18.26 -11.38 -33.89
CA ASP A 544 19.31 -10.38 -33.61
C ASP A 544 20.61 -11.11 -33.22
N LYS A 545 21.74 -10.68 -33.81
CA LYS A 545 23.07 -11.23 -33.55
C LYS A 545 23.52 -10.97 -32.11
N ILE A 546 23.22 -9.81 -31.54
CA ILE A 546 23.57 -9.41 -30.17
C ILE A 546 22.78 -10.27 -29.19
N VAL A 547 21.45 -10.33 -29.35
CA VAL A 547 20.58 -11.16 -28.49
C VAL A 547 20.96 -12.64 -28.61
N LYS A 548 21.20 -13.16 -29.82
CA LYS A 548 21.64 -14.54 -30.02
C LYS A 548 22.99 -14.86 -29.35
N LYS A 549 23.94 -13.91 -29.33
CA LYS A 549 25.19 -14.05 -28.57
C LYS A 549 24.90 -14.08 -27.06
N LYS A 550 24.15 -13.11 -26.57
CA LYS A 550 23.79 -12.99 -25.15
C LYS A 550 23.01 -14.20 -24.63
N THR A 551 22.09 -14.74 -25.43
CA THR A 551 21.35 -15.98 -25.09
C THR A 551 22.28 -17.19 -24.97
N LYS A 552 23.33 -17.31 -25.80
CA LYS A 552 24.32 -18.38 -25.63
C LYS A 552 25.13 -18.21 -24.34
N GLU A 553 25.66 -17.00 -24.10
CA GLU A 553 26.40 -16.67 -22.87
C GLU A 553 25.57 -17.02 -21.62
N LEU A 554 24.29 -16.63 -21.58
CA LEU A 554 23.39 -16.93 -20.47
C LEU A 554 23.08 -18.44 -20.35
N ILE A 555 22.99 -19.19 -21.45
CA ILE A 555 22.79 -20.66 -21.40
C ILE A 555 24.02 -21.39 -20.87
N GLU A 556 25.23 -20.93 -21.23
CA GLU A 556 26.51 -21.48 -20.78
C GLU A 556 26.77 -21.19 -19.29
N GLU A 557 26.30 -20.05 -18.78
CA GLU A 557 26.36 -19.66 -17.37
C GLU A 557 25.26 -20.34 -16.52
N ASP A 558 23.99 -20.02 -16.78
CA ASP A 558 22.81 -20.60 -16.14
C ASP A 558 21.59 -20.38 -17.04
N ARG A 559 21.17 -21.44 -17.75
CA ARG A 559 19.99 -21.43 -18.63
C ARG A 559 18.72 -20.84 -17.99
N THR A 560 18.56 -20.89 -16.67
CA THR A 560 17.40 -20.32 -15.98
C THR A 560 17.41 -18.79 -15.91
N ARG A 561 18.53 -18.11 -16.25
CA ARG A 561 18.60 -16.64 -16.44
C ARG A 561 17.82 -16.13 -17.66
N LEU A 562 17.40 -17.00 -18.57
CA LEU A 562 16.52 -16.62 -19.69
C LEU A 562 15.05 -16.42 -19.30
N PHE A 563 14.72 -16.57 -18.03
CA PHE A 563 13.35 -16.61 -17.51
C PHE A 563 13.21 -15.68 -16.31
N ASN A 564 11.97 -15.35 -15.96
CA ASN A 564 11.64 -14.62 -14.74
C ASN A 564 12.33 -15.25 -13.52
N SER A 565 13.18 -14.48 -12.82
CA SER A 565 13.96 -14.96 -11.68
C SER A 565 13.09 -15.42 -10.51
N ILE A 566 11.85 -14.93 -10.39
CA ILE A 566 10.88 -15.34 -9.35
C ILE A 566 10.62 -16.86 -9.38
N LEU A 567 10.74 -17.52 -10.53
CA LEU A 567 10.64 -18.97 -10.66
C LEU A 567 11.70 -19.72 -9.81
N LYS A 568 12.82 -19.07 -9.47
CA LYS A 568 13.90 -19.62 -8.62
C LYS A 568 13.71 -19.30 -7.13
N LEU A 569 12.69 -18.53 -6.74
CA LEU A 569 12.53 -18.04 -5.36
C LEU A 569 12.07 -19.16 -4.42
N LYS A 570 12.91 -19.48 -3.44
CA LYS A 570 12.70 -20.57 -2.49
C LYS A 570 11.65 -20.19 -1.43
N GLY A 571 10.69 -21.10 -1.19
CA GLY A 571 9.65 -20.93 -0.16
C GLY A 571 8.45 -20.07 -0.59
N PHE A 572 8.39 -19.70 -1.88
CA PHE A 572 7.35 -18.89 -2.49
C PHE A 572 6.49 -19.70 -3.47
N ASP A 573 5.18 -19.49 -3.41
CA ASP A 573 4.18 -20.04 -4.34
C ASP A 573 3.51 -18.86 -5.08
N GLY A 574 3.83 -18.66 -6.36
CA GLY A 574 3.31 -17.52 -7.12
C GLY A 574 1.78 -17.44 -7.16
N CYS A 575 1.09 -18.58 -7.17
CA CYS A 575 -0.37 -18.63 -7.24
C CYS A 575 -1.04 -18.27 -5.91
N LEU A 576 -0.44 -18.65 -4.77
CA LEU A 576 -1.04 -18.46 -3.44
C LEU A 576 -0.42 -17.30 -2.62
N ASP A 577 0.77 -16.82 -3.00
CA ASP A 577 1.51 -15.77 -2.31
C ASP A 577 1.49 -14.43 -3.06
N THR A 578 0.56 -14.26 -4.00
CA THR A 578 0.21 -12.98 -4.64
C THR A 578 -1.23 -12.61 -4.25
N PRO A 579 -1.49 -12.17 -3.01
CA PRO A 579 -2.84 -12.01 -2.46
C PRO A 579 -3.72 -11.03 -3.25
N VAL A 580 -5.04 -11.14 -3.09
CA VAL A 580 -6.03 -10.27 -3.73
C VAL A 580 -5.92 -8.85 -3.18
N GLU A 581 -5.18 -8.01 -3.88
CA GLU A 581 -4.85 -6.65 -3.44
C GLU A 581 -6.10 -5.75 -3.47
N SER A 582 -6.51 -5.23 -2.30
CA SER A 582 -7.82 -4.62 -2.10
C SER A 582 -7.94 -3.22 -2.71
N LEU A 583 -6.84 -2.46 -2.84
CA LEU A 583 -6.85 -1.15 -3.49
C LEU A 583 -7.10 -1.29 -5.00
N HIS A 584 -6.42 -2.19 -5.68
CA HIS A 584 -6.56 -2.42 -7.12
C HIS A 584 -7.81 -3.21 -7.49
N VAL A 585 -8.21 -4.19 -6.68
CA VAL A 585 -9.38 -5.04 -6.98
C VAL A 585 -10.69 -4.37 -6.60
N ILE A 586 -10.79 -3.78 -5.41
CA ILE A 586 -12.05 -3.18 -4.93
C ILE A 586 -12.12 -1.72 -5.34
N LEU A 587 -11.18 -0.87 -4.93
CA LEU A 587 -11.30 0.59 -5.08
C LEU A 587 -11.06 1.04 -6.55
N LEU A 588 -9.86 0.82 -7.07
CA LEU A 588 -9.47 1.11 -8.47
C LEU A 588 -9.98 0.05 -9.47
N GLY A 589 -10.76 -0.91 -8.98
CA GLY A 589 -11.38 -1.96 -9.77
C GLY A 589 -12.88 -1.74 -9.84
N ILE A 590 -13.59 -2.23 -8.83
CA ILE A 590 -15.05 -2.24 -8.77
C ILE A 590 -15.60 -0.81 -8.63
N VAL A 591 -15.19 -0.05 -7.60
CA VAL A 591 -15.79 1.27 -7.30
C VAL A 591 -15.55 2.26 -8.44
N LYS A 592 -14.37 2.23 -9.08
CA LYS A 592 -14.05 3.10 -10.24
C LYS A 592 -15.05 3.01 -11.40
N TYR A 593 -15.76 1.89 -11.59
CA TYR A 593 -16.76 1.74 -12.65
C TYR A 593 -18.16 2.26 -12.28
N LEU A 594 -18.42 2.62 -11.03
CA LEU A 594 -19.72 3.07 -10.55
C LEU A 594 -19.67 4.57 -10.20
N LYS A 595 -20.16 5.43 -11.11
CA LYS A 595 -20.09 6.91 -11.02
C LYS A 595 -21.40 7.55 -10.57
N ALA A 596 -21.32 8.71 -9.90
CA ALA A 596 -22.44 9.66 -9.70
C ALA A 596 -21.93 11.06 -9.28
N GLN A 597 -22.66 12.13 -9.62
CA GLN A 597 -22.37 13.52 -9.22
C GLN A 597 -23.29 13.97 -8.08
N LEU A 598 -22.78 14.65 -7.04
CA LEU A 598 -23.58 15.55 -6.18
C LEU A 598 -22.73 16.42 -5.23
N ILE A 599 -22.97 17.72 -5.15
CA ILE A 599 -22.28 18.61 -4.19
C ILE A 599 -23.03 18.69 -2.84
N GLY A 600 -24.34 18.94 -2.85
CA GLY A 600 -25.11 19.29 -1.65
C GLY A 600 -25.20 18.19 -0.57
N ARG A 601 -25.52 16.93 -0.93
CA ARG A 601 -25.59 15.84 0.07
C ARG A 601 -24.22 15.37 0.56
N ILE A 602 -23.15 15.52 -0.24
CA ILE A 602 -21.77 15.26 0.23
C ILE A 602 -21.41 16.26 1.34
N GLN A 603 -21.80 17.54 1.22
CA GLN A 603 -21.48 18.59 2.20
C GLN A 603 -22.14 18.41 3.58
N SER A 604 -23.16 17.55 3.68
CA SER A 604 -23.94 17.27 4.90
C SER A 604 -23.86 15.82 5.39
N PHE A 605 -23.04 14.97 4.77
CA PHE A 605 -22.79 13.62 5.27
C PHE A 605 -21.99 13.68 6.59
N ASN A 606 -22.48 13.02 7.64
CA ASN A 606 -21.84 13.03 8.94
C ASN A 606 -20.60 12.11 8.94
N THR A 607 -19.40 12.70 8.89
CA THR A 607 -18.13 11.97 8.93
C THR A 607 -17.64 11.60 10.35
N ARG A 608 -18.33 12.05 11.41
CA ARG A 608 -17.98 11.67 12.80
C ARG A 608 -18.02 10.15 12.96
N SER A 609 -17.12 9.61 13.78
CA SER A 609 -16.96 8.16 13.98
C SER A 609 -16.50 7.34 12.76
N LEU A 610 -16.12 7.94 11.61
CA LEU A 610 -15.64 7.18 10.44
C LEU A 610 -14.12 7.22 10.22
N ASN A 611 -13.38 8.00 11.00
CA ASN A 611 -11.94 8.29 10.78
C ASN A 611 -11.64 8.91 9.39
N ILE A 612 -12.61 9.60 8.79
CA ILE A 612 -12.48 10.31 7.50
C ILE A 612 -12.26 11.81 7.78
N PRO A 613 -11.34 12.50 7.08
CA PRO A 613 -11.21 13.96 7.19
C PRO A 613 -12.48 14.70 6.68
N PRO A 614 -12.63 16.01 6.95
CA PRO A 614 -13.72 16.80 6.38
C PRO A 614 -13.78 16.66 4.85
N LEU A 615 -14.97 16.40 4.32
CA LEU A 615 -15.18 16.20 2.89
C LEU A 615 -14.92 17.50 2.12
N GLN A 616 -14.50 17.36 0.85
CA GLN A 616 -14.33 18.45 -0.10
C GLN A 616 -15.29 18.21 -1.28
N PRO A 617 -16.58 18.57 -1.16
CA PRO A 617 -17.61 18.18 -2.12
C PRO A 617 -17.32 18.65 -3.54
N THR A 618 -16.87 19.89 -3.71
CA THR A 618 -16.52 20.45 -5.02
C THR A 618 -15.44 19.61 -5.68
N TYR A 619 -14.34 19.33 -4.98
CA TYR A 619 -13.25 18.47 -5.47
C TYR A 619 -13.74 17.07 -5.84
N LEU A 620 -14.54 16.43 -4.98
CA LEU A 620 -15.06 15.07 -5.20
C LEU A 620 -15.95 14.97 -6.44
N VAL A 621 -16.63 16.04 -6.84
CA VAL A 621 -17.50 16.09 -8.03
C VAL A 621 -16.72 16.51 -9.28
N THR A 622 -15.89 17.56 -9.20
CA THR A 622 -15.12 18.05 -10.35
C THR A 622 -14.04 17.06 -10.79
N HIS A 623 -13.43 16.33 -9.85
CA HIS A 623 -12.36 15.37 -10.12
C HIS A 623 -12.83 13.91 -10.08
N THR A 624 -14.11 13.64 -10.40
CA THR A 624 -14.69 12.27 -10.42
C THR A 624 -13.90 11.26 -11.26
N GLN A 625 -13.18 11.70 -12.29
CA GLN A 625 -12.34 10.83 -13.11
C GLN A 625 -10.96 10.52 -12.49
N SER A 626 -10.52 11.35 -11.53
CA SER A 626 -9.17 11.33 -10.91
C SER A 626 -9.20 10.98 -9.42
N LEU A 627 -10.31 10.41 -8.93
CA LEU A 627 -10.43 9.93 -7.56
C LEU A 627 -9.43 8.80 -7.27
N VAL A 628 -8.84 8.80 -6.07
CA VAL A 628 -7.91 7.74 -5.62
C VAL A 628 -8.53 6.91 -4.48
N GLY A 629 -7.79 5.90 -4.00
CA GLY A 629 -8.31 4.90 -3.06
C GLY A 629 -8.95 5.49 -1.79
N LYS A 630 -8.42 6.61 -1.29
CA LYS A 630 -8.97 7.31 -0.12
C LYS A 630 -10.40 7.79 -0.37
N GLU A 631 -10.67 8.44 -1.50
CA GLU A 631 -11.97 8.98 -1.84
C GLU A 631 -12.96 7.86 -2.15
N PHE A 632 -12.53 6.76 -2.79
CA PHE A 632 -13.38 5.57 -2.97
C PHE A 632 -13.79 4.92 -1.62
N LYS A 633 -12.92 4.91 -0.61
CA LYS A 633 -13.28 4.47 0.76
C LYS A 633 -14.32 5.40 1.42
N ILE A 634 -14.42 6.66 1.01
CA ILE A 634 -15.48 7.58 1.46
C ILE A 634 -16.80 7.16 0.82
N PHE A 635 -16.84 7.06 -0.51
CA PHE A 635 -18.06 6.67 -1.25
C PHE A 635 -18.61 5.32 -0.76
N LEU A 636 -17.78 4.32 -0.50
CA LEU A 636 -18.22 3.03 0.05
C LEU A 636 -18.89 3.14 1.42
N GLN A 637 -18.52 4.12 2.24
CA GLN A 637 -19.12 4.36 3.56
C GLN A 637 -20.30 5.35 3.52
N SER A 638 -20.54 6.03 2.40
CA SER A 638 -21.52 7.11 2.30
C SER A 638 -22.57 6.93 1.19
N ALA A 639 -22.36 6.03 0.23
CA ALA A 639 -23.23 5.86 -0.94
C ALA A 639 -24.72 5.66 -0.62
N PRO A 640 -25.11 4.86 0.40
CA PRO A 640 -26.52 4.70 0.79
C PRO A 640 -27.24 6.01 1.17
N PHE A 641 -26.48 7.01 1.64
CA PHE A 641 -27.02 8.28 2.13
C PHE A 641 -26.98 9.40 1.10
N ILE A 642 -26.07 9.29 0.12
CA ILE A 642 -25.78 10.34 -0.86
C ILE A 642 -26.34 9.98 -2.24
N LEU A 643 -26.23 8.71 -2.67
CA LEU A 643 -26.47 8.27 -4.04
C LEU A 643 -27.83 7.59 -4.26
N PHE A 644 -28.38 6.92 -3.25
CA PHE A 644 -29.66 6.20 -3.34
C PHE A 644 -30.87 7.02 -3.84
N PRO A 645 -30.97 8.35 -3.62
CA PRO A 645 -32.07 9.15 -4.18
C PRO A 645 -32.11 9.19 -5.71
N PHE A 646 -31.01 8.82 -6.38
CA PHE A 646 -30.84 8.86 -7.84
C PHE A 646 -30.77 7.46 -8.45
N MET A 647 -31.17 6.43 -7.69
CA MET A 647 -31.03 5.02 -8.06
C MET A 647 -32.38 4.31 -8.01
N ASP A 648 -32.57 3.33 -8.88
CA ASP A 648 -33.69 2.39 -8.78
C ASP A 648 -33.48 1.35 -7.65
N ALA A 649 -34.42 0.42 -7.49
CA ALA A 649 -34.34 -0.59 -6.44
C ALA A 649 -33.20 -1.60 -6.62
N ASP A 650 -32.95 -2.08 -7.85
CA ASP A 650 -31.88 -3.06 -8.14
C ASP A 650 -30.50 -2.39 -8.00
N GLN A 651 -30.36 -1.15 -8.47
CA GLN A 651 -29.14 -0.33 -8.29
C GLN A 651 -28.84 -0.09 -6.80
N ARG A 652 -29.84 0.23 -5.98
CA ARG A 652 -29.65 0.38 -4.53
C ARG A 652 -29.20 -0.92 -3.87
N GLN A 653 -29.76 -2.07 -4.25
CA GLN A 653 -29.32 -3.38 -3.70
C GLN A 653 -27.90 -3.74 -4.13
N LEU A 654 -27.54 -3.49 -5.39
CA LEU A 654 -26.17 -3.65 -5.89
C LEU A 654 -25.18 -2.82 -5.05
N TRP A 655 -25.43 -1.52 -4.91
CA TRP A 655 -24.57 -0.64 -4.12
C TRP A 655 -24.54 -1.01 -2.64
N LEU A 656 -25.68 -1.36 -2.04
CA LEU A 656 -25.73 -1.81 -0.65
C LEU A 656 -24.86 -3.06 -0.42
N SER A 657 -24.99 -4.06 -1.29
CA SER A 657 -24.19 -5.30 -1.18
C SER A 657 -22.68 -5.04 -1.29
N LEU A 658 -22.25 -4.10 -2.15
CA LEU A 658 -20.86 -3.64 -2.23
C LEU A 658 -20.40 -2.89 -0.97
N CYS A 659 -21.23 -2.02 -0.42
CA CYS A 659 -20.92 -1.27 0.80
C CYS A 659 -20.76 -2.19 2.01
N LEU A 660 -21.65 -3.19 2.15
CA LEU A 660 -21.58 -4.19 3.22
C LEU A 660 -20.41 -5.17 3.03
N LEU A 661 -20.11 -5.61 1.81
CA LEU A 661 -18.90 -6.39 1.51
C LEU A 661 -17.62 -5.59 1.89
N SER A 662 -17.62 -4.29 1.64
CA SER A 662 -16.47 -3.43 1.91
C SER A 662 -16.16 -3.29 3.41
N SER A 663 -17.17 -3.31 4.29
CA SER A 663 -16.94 -3.28 5.75
C SER A 663 -16.30 -4.58 6.29
N TYR A 664 -16.41 -5.70 5.55
CA TYR A 664 -15.60 -6.91 5.79
C TYR A 664 -14.21 -6.82 5.15
N ALA A 665 -14.11 -6.30 3.92
CA ALA A 665 -12.84 -6.27 3.19
C ALA A 665 -11.81 -5.30 3.80
N PHE A 666 -12.24 -4.18 4.39
CA PHE A 666 -11.35 -3.14 4.92
C PHE A 666 -11.16 -3.16 6.45
N GLN A 667 -11.73 -4.12 7.18
CA GLN A 667 -11.50 -4.22 8.62
C GLN A 667 -10.04 -4.59 8.93
N THR A 668 -9.47 -3.99 9.98
CA THR A 668 -8.07 -4.18 10.39
C THR A 668 -7.88 -5.26 11.47
N HIS A 669 -8.97 -5.83 11.95
CA HIS A 669 -9.04 -6.82 13.02
C HIS A 669 -10.10 -7.86 12.66
N ILE A 670 -9.87 -9.14 12.96
CA ILE A 670 -10.85 -10.22 12.80
C ILE A 670 -10.98 -10.93 14.15
N ALA A 671 -12.11 -10.73 14.84
CA ALA A 671 -12.37 -11.35 16.14
C ALA A 671 -12.49 -12.89 16.07
N ASN A 672 -13.10 -13.41 15.00
CA ASN A 672 -13.18 -14.85 14.72
C ASN A 672 -13.03 -15.13 13.22
N MET A 673 -11.94 -15.79 12.83
CA MET A 673 -11.62 -16.09 11.43
C MET A 673 -12.59 -17.10 10.81
N ALA A 674 -13.06 -18.12 11.56
CA ALA A 674 -13.96 -19.13 11.01
C ALA A 674 -15.33 -18.54 10.67
N GLU A 675 -15.87 -17.70 11.55
CA GLU A 675 -17.12 -16.96 11.29
C GLU A 675 -16.93 -15.93 10.17
N PHE A 676 -15.84 -15.14 10.21
CA PHE A 676 -15.53 -14.14 9.20
C PHE A 676 -15.49 -14.74 7.78
N GLN A 677 -14.86 -15.91 7.61
CA GLN A 677 -14.78 -16.60 6.31
C GLN A 677 -16.17 -16.97 5.77
N ILE A 678 -17.06 -17.49 6.62
CA ILE A 678 -18.46 -17.79 6.23
C ILE A 678 -19.19 -16.52 5.80
N GLN A 679 -19.03 -15.41 6.54
CA GLN A 679 -19.75 -14.17 6.25
C GLN A 679 -19.20 -13.49 4.99
N ILE A 680 -17.87 -13.33 4.83
CA ILE A 680 -17.31 -12.65 3.65
C ILE A 680 -17.65 -13.40 2.36
N GLN A 681 -17.65 -14.75 2.37
CA GLN A 681 -18.09 -15.56 1.23
C GLN A 681 -19.56 -15.28 0.84
N LYS A 682 -20.46 -15.12 1.83
CA LYS A 682 -21.86 -14.73 1.57
C LYS A 682 -21.97 -13.34 0.97
N TYR A 683 -21.24 -12.35 1.50
CA TYR A 683 -21.24 -10.99 0.95
C TYR A 683 -20.64 -10.92 -0.47
N ILE A 684 -19.58 -11.69 -0.75
CA ILE A 684 -19.03 -11.84 -2.10
C ILE A 684 -20.10 -12.44 -3.03
N LYS A 685 -20.76 -13.54 -2.64
CA LYS A 685 -21.81 -14.17 -3.46
C LYS A 685 -23.00 -13.23 -3.70
N ALA A 686 -23.46 -12.50 -2.68
CA ALA A 686 -24.56 -11.54 -2.81
C ALA A 686 -24.19 -10.38 -3.75
N PHE A 687 -22.99 -9.82 -3.63
CA PHE A 687 -22.51 -8.78 -4.55
C PHE A 687 -22.37 -9.30 -5.99
N LEU A 688 -21.79 -10.49 -6.19
CA LEU A 688 -21.64 -11.11 -7.50
C LEU A 688 -22.98 -11.48 -8.15
N TYR A 689 -23.98 -11.85 -7.35
CA TYR A 689 -25.37 -12.03 -7.79
C TYR A 689 -25.94 -10.71 -8.34
N HIS A 690 -25.93 -9.62 -7.55
CA HIS A 690 -26.51 -8.35 -7.98
C HIS A 690 -25.79 -7.73 -9.19
N ILE A 691 -24.46 -7.82 -9.26
CA ILE A 691 -23.71 -7.23 -10.38
C ILE A 691 -23.99 -7.99 -11.68
N ILE A 692 -24.06 -9.33 -11.67
CA ILE A 692 -24.37 -10.10 -12.88
C ILE A 692 -25.84 -9.95 -13.27
N LYS A 693 -26.78 -9.91 -12.32
CA LYS A 693 -28.19 -9.57 -12.59
C LYS A 693 -28.34 -8.20 -13.26
N SER A 694 -27.42 -7.26 -13.01
CA SER A 694 -27.41 -5.96 -13.71
C SER A 694 -26.97 -6.09 -15.18
N SER A 695 -25.94 -6.90 -15.46
CA SER A 695 -25.51 -7.28 -16.81
C SER A 695 -24.49 -8.42 -16.76
N GLY A 696 -24.57 -9.37 -17.68
CA GLY A 696 -23.57 -10.41 -17.87
C GLY A 696 -22.21 -9.86 -18.32
N GLN A 697 -22.16 -8.65 -18.88
CA GLN A 697 -20.96 -8.02 -19.44
C GLN A 697 -19.83 -7.85 -18.42
N TRP A 698 -20.14 -7.79 -17.11
CA TRP A 698 -19.15 -7.63 -16.04
C TRP A 698 -18.11 -8.76 -15.97
N VAL A 699 -18.35 -9.92 -16.61
CA VAL A 699 -17.33 -10.99 -16.74
C VAL A 699 -16.12 -10.59 -17.61
N ASN A 700 -16.25 -9.52 -18.39
CA ASN A 700 -15.13 -8.88 -19.09
C ASN A 700 -14.27 -7.98 -18.19
N LYS A 701 -14.56 -7.92 -16.88
CA LYS A 701 -13.73 -7.26 -15.85
C LYS A 701 -13.20 -8.31 -14.85
N PRO A 702 -12.02 -8.92 -15.07
CA PRO A 702 -11.49 -10.00 -14.23
C PRO A 702 -11.40 -9.74 -12.72
N LYS A 703 -11.33 -8.46 -12.31
CA LYS A 703 -11.28 -8.05 -10.90
C LYS A 703 -12.50 -8.52 -10.09
N PHE A 704 -13.68 -8.70 -10.71
CA PHE A 704 -14.84 -9.25 -10.01
C PHE A 704 -14.64 -10.74 -9.65
N HIS A 705 -14.10 -11.55 -10.57
CA HIS A 705 -13.73 -12.95 -10.28
C HIS A 705 -12.64 -13.05 -9.20
N MET A 706 -11.70 -12.09 -9.15
CA MET A 706 -10.67 -12.06 -8.10
C MET A 706 -11.24 -11.97 -6.68
N LEU A 707 -12.47 -11.48 -6.48
CA LEU A 707 -13.12 -11.50 -5.16
C LEU A 707 -13.29 -12.91 -4.59
N LEU A 708 -13.50 -13.93 -5.45
CA LEU A 708 -13.67 -15.33 -5.05
C LEU A 708 -12.40 -15.96 -4.43
N HIS A 709 -11.27 -15.23 -4.45
CA HIS A 709 -9.98 -15.64 -3.86
C HIS A 709 -9.54 -14.71 -2.69
N LEU A 710 -10.38 -13.72 -2.33
CA LEU A 710 -10.07 -12.75 -1.27
C LEU A 710 -10.13 -13.39 0.12
N ASP A 711 -11.13 -14.24 0.35
CA ASP A 711 -11.30 -15.04 1.57
C ASP A 711 -10.07 -15.94 1.82
N GLN A 712 -9.58 -16.63 0.79
CA GLN A 712 -8.37 -17.45 0.81
C GLN A 712 -7.13 -16.62 1.15
N SER A 713 -7.02 -15.42 0.57
CA SER A 713 -5.93 -14.48 0.88
C SER A 713 -5.97 -14.04 2.35
N ILE A 714 -7.16 -13.74 2.88
CA ILE A 714 -7.37 -13.35 4.28
C ILE A 714 -7.08 -14.52 5.24
N LEU A 715 -7.50 -15.74 4.89
CA LEU A 715 -7.21 -16.94 5.68
C LEU A 715 -5.70 -17.25 5.73
N ARG A 716 -4.96 -16.90 4.67
CA ARG A 716 -3.52 -17.14 4.55
C ARG A 716 -2.68 -16.10 5.31
N PHE A 717 -3.10 -14.82 5.30
CA PHE A 717 -2.27 -13.69 5.72
C PHE A 717 -2.85 -12.81 6.86
N GLY A 718 -4.11 -13.00 7.26
CA GLY A 718 -4.83 -12.11 8.16
C GLY A 718 -5.65 -11.05 7.40
N PRO A 719 -6.16 -10.00 8.08
CA PRO A 719 -7.02 -9.00 7.45
C PRO A 719 -6.40 -8.34 6.21
N ALA A 720 -7.20 -8.09 5.16
CA ALA A 720 -6.69 -7.58 3.88
C ALA A 720 -5.87 -6.26 3.94
N PRO A 721 -6.11 -5.33 4.89
CA PRO A 721 -5.21 -4.18 5.09
C PRO A 721 -3.74 -4.53 5.40
N LEU A 722 -3.43 -5.77 5.82
CA LEU A 722 -2.05 -6.24 6.00
C LEU A 722 -1.30 -6.48 4.68
N PHE A 723 -2.03 -6.67 3.58
CA PHE A 723 -1.50 -6.93 2.23
C PHE A 723 -2.02 -5.94 1.18
N ALA A 724 -2.33 -4.70 1.58
CA ALA A 724 -2.70 -3.63 0.67
C ALA A 724 -1.47 -2.85 0.13
N THR A 725 -1.48 -2.45 -1.14
CA THR A 725 -0.36 -1.72 -1.78
C THR A 725 -0.26 -0.24 -1.41
N GLU A 726 -1.27 0.35 -0.76
CA GLU A 726 -1.35 1.78 -0.41
C GLU A 726 -0.06 2.33 0.24
N LYS A 727 0.57 1.55 1.12
CA LYS A 727 1.86 1.92 1.74
C LYS A 727 3.00 1.98 0.73
N PHE A 728 3.08 1.00 -0.18
CA PHE A 728 4.12 0.87 -1.21
C PHE A 728 3.94 1.92 -2.31
N GLU A 729 2.71 2.16 -2.76
CA GLU A 729 2.41 3.24 -3.71
C GLU A 729 2.77 4.62 -3.15
N SER A 730 2.62 4.84 -1.84
CA SER A 730 3.08 6.10 -1.21
C SER A 730 4.60 6.32 -1.34
N TYR A 731 5.40 5.27 -1.53
CA TYR A 731 6.83 5.38 -1.83
C TYR A 731 7.11 5.74 -3.30
N ASN A 732 6.19 5.52 -4.25
CA ASN A 732 6.37 5.98 -5.64
C ASN A 732 6.53 7.51 -5.69
N GLY A 733 5.86 8.25 -4.80
CA GLY A 733 6.08 9.69 -4.64
C GLY A 733 7.50 10.02 -4.17
N VAL A 734 8.05 9.24 -3.22
CA VAL A 734 9.44 9.41 -2.74
C VAL A 734 10.46 9.09 -3.83
N VAL A 735 10.24 8.02 -4.59
CA VAL A 735 11.10 7.65 -5.74
C VAL A 735 11.08 8.72 -6.82
N ARG A 736 9.91 9.30 -7.13
CA ARG A 736 9.79 10.43 -8.08
C ARG A 736 10.54 11.66 -7.58
N ILE A 737 10.35 12.07 -6.32
CA ILE A 737 11.07 13.22 -5.72
C ILE A 737 12.60 12.99 -5.74
N ALA A 738 13.05 11.77 -5.41
CA ALA A 738 14.46 11.42 -5.50
C ALA A 738 14.96 11.56 -6.96
N SER A 739 14.21 11.02 -7.94
CA SER A 739 14.52 11.10 -9.38
C SER A 739 14.58 12.54 -9.91
N THR A 740 13.63 13.40 -9.55
CA THR A 740 13.58 14.80 -10.02
C THR A 740 14.76 15.64 -9.55
N HIS A 741 15.43 15.24 -8.47
CA HIS A 741 16.62 15.90 -7.91
C HIS A 741 17.92 15.12 -8.18
N THR A 742 17.94 14.30 -9.24
CA THR A 742 19.17 13.73 -9.82
C THR A 742 19.64 14.57 -11.01
N ASN A 743 20.91 14.43 -11.41
CA ASN A 743 21.41 14.94 -12.70
C ASN A 743 20.87 14.14 -13.92
N ARG A 744 20.01 13.13 -13.67
CA ARG A 744 19.35 12.26 -14.64
C ARG A 744 20.27 11.40 -15.52
N GLN A 745 21.58 11.41 -15.29
CA GLN A 745 22.53 10.57 -16.01
C GLN A 745 22.49 9.10 -15.54
N ALA A 746 22.32 8.88 -14.23
CA ALA A 746 22.29 7.55 -13.62
C ALA A 746 21.15 7.39 -12.58
N PRO A 747 19.88 7.69 -12.93
CA PRO A 747 18.81 7.89 -11.95
C PRO A 747 18.60 6.70 -11.01
N GLY A 748 18.73 5.45 -11.49
CA GLY A 748 18.64 4.27 -10.63
C GLY A 748 19.73 4.20 -9.56
N ARG A 749 20.97 4.57 -9.91
CA ARG A 749 22.12 4.66 -8.98
C ARG A 749 21.90 5.79 -7.97
N ASP A 750 21.49 6.95 -8.44
CA ASP A 750 21.30 8.14 -7.60
C ASP A 750 20.15 7.97 -6.61
N ILE A 751 19.04 7.35 -7.04
CA ILE A 751 17.94 6.94 -6.17
C ILE A 751 18.47 5.96 -5.12
N ALA A 752 19.23 4.94 -5.49
CA ALA A 752 19.81 4.00 -4.53
C ALA A 752 20.75 4.70 -3.53
N ILE A 753 21.55 5.70 -3.95
CA ILE A 753 22.36 6.54 -3.07
C ILE A 753 21.48 7.31 -2.07
N LYS A 754 20.41 7.99 -2.53
CA LYS A 754 19.50 8.74 -1.66
C LYS A 754 18.79 7.84 -0.64
N PHE A 755 18.38 6.63 -1.03
CA PHE A 755 17.81 5.65 -0.09
C PHE A 755 18.86 5.08 0.88
N ALA A 756 20.12 4.91 0.45
CA ALA A 756 21.22 4.53 1.33
C ALA A 756 21.52 5.63 2.39
N ASP A 757 21.47 6.90 1.99
CA ASP A 757 21.61 8.05 2.90
C ASP A 757 20.44 8.12 3.89
N ALA A 758 19.22 7.87 3.44
CA ALA A 758 18.04 7.78 4.29
C ALA A 758 18.14 6.69 5.36
N LEU A 759 18.56 5.48 4.95
CA LEU A 759 18.80 4.35 5.85
C LEU A 759 19.90 4.70 6.86
N SER A 760 20.99 5.29 6.39
CA SER A 760 22.16 5.67 7.19
C SER A 760 21.82 6.69 8.27
N LEU A 761 21.20 7.81 7.88
CA LEU A 761 20.77 8.85 8.80
C LEU A 761 19.75 8.30 9.79
N ARG A 762 18.68 7.61 9.33
CA ARG A 762 17.65 7.04 10.21
C ARG A 762 18.27 6.14 11.28
N PHE A 763 19.20 5.27 10.90
CA PHE A 763 19.89 4.38 11.81
C PHE A 763 20.67 5.15 12.89
N ILE A 764 21.51 6.11 12.48
CA ILE A 764 22.28 7.00 13.38
C ILE A 764 21.38 7.74 14.36
N PHE A 765 20.30 8.37 13.87
CA PHE A 765 19.38 9.16 14.68
C PHE A 765 18.59 8.32 15.69
N SER A 766 18.21 7.11 15.30
CA SER A 766 17.48 6.18 16.18
C SER A 766 18.34 5.59 17.30
N GLY A 767 19.64 5.85 17.33
CA GLY A 767 20.57 5.21 18.27
C GLY A 767 20.90 3.77 17.88
N GLY A 768 20.96 3.49 16.58
CA GLY A 768 21.38 2.19 16.06
C GLY A 768 22.78 1.81 16.55
N ILE A 769 22.93 0.55 16.94
CA ILE A 769 24.16 -0.01 17.49
C ILE A 769 24.95 -0.68 16.35
N LEU A 770 26.20 -0.28 16.17
CA LEU A 770 27.14 -0.99 15.31
C LEU A 770 27.87 -2.04 16.14
N TYR A 771 28.10 -3.20 15.54
CA TYR A 771 28.82 -4.31 16.17
C TYR A 771 30.02 -4.66 15.30
N ASP A 772 31.22 -4.52 15.86
CA ASP A 772 32.46 -4.97 15.24
C ASP A 772 32.69 -6.44 15.60
N ARG A 773 32.71 -7.29 14.57
CA ARG A 773 32.90 -8.75 14.70
C ARG A 773 34.31 -9.15 15.10
N ASN A 774 35.32 -8.34 14.76
CA ASN A 774 36.73 -8.64 15.00
C ASN A 774 37.14 -8.32 16.44
N THR A 775 36.64 -7.21 16.97
CA THR A 775 36.92 -6.77 18.36
C THR A 775 35.86 -7.25 19.35
N GLY A 776 34.66 -7.60 18.88
CA GLY A 776 33.49 -7.88 19.70
C GLY A 776 32.87 -6.63 20.34
N SER A 777 33.36 -5.43 20.03
CA SER A 777 32.87 -4.17 20.61
C SER A 777 31.61 -3.66 19.91
N THR A 778 30.77 -2.95 20.65
CA THR A 778 29.67 -2.16 20.10
C THR A 778 30.01 -0.67 20.11
N SER A 779 29.52 0.07 19.10
CA SER A 779 29.57 1.52 19.06
C SER A 779 28.20 2.11 18.71
N ALA A 780 28.01 3.39 19.03
CA ALA A 780 26.78 4.13 18.78
C ALA A 780 27.11 5.58 18.42
N SER A 781 26.11 6.31 17.91
CA SER A 781 26.13 7.77 17.75
C SER A 781 26.44 8.48 19.07
N SER A 782 27.05 9.67 18.99
CA SER A 782 27.36 10.48 20.18
C SER A 782 26.12 10.86 21.01
N PRO A 783 26.25 11.08 22.34
CA PRO A 783 25.15 11.55 23.17
C PRO A 783 24.55 12.88 22.71
N GLY A 784 25.36 13.81 22.21
CA GLY A 784 24.91 15.10 21.67
C GLY A 784 23.95 14.91 20.49
N LEU A 785 24.34 14.10 19.51
CA LEU A 785 23.54 13.78 18.33
C LEU A 785 22.21 13.08 18.69
N LEU A 786 22.27 12.11 19.61
CA LEU A 786 21.07 11.41 20.08
C LEU A 786 20.13 12.31 20.89
N ASN A 787 20.67 13.28 21.63
CA ASN A 787 19.86 14.25 22.36
C ASN A 787 19.08 15.17 21.42
N VAL A 788 19.66 15.58 20.28
CA VAL A 788 18.96 16.35 19.24
C VAL A 788 17.72 15.59 18.74
N PHE A 789 17.85 14.29 18.44
CA PHE A 789 16.70 13.48 17.99
C PHE A 789 15.65 13.28 19.09
N ARG A 790 16.08 13.03 20.34
CA ARG A 790 15.18 12.82 21.48
C ARG A 790 14.38 14.07 21.84
N THR A 791 14.96 15.26 21.69
CA THR A 791 14.33 16.53 22.08
C THR A 791 13.55 17.22 20.96
N ASN A 792 13.88 16.95 19.69
CA ASN A 792 13.29 17.66 18.55
C ASN A 792 12.20 16.85 17.82
N ALA A 793 10.94 17.07 18.19
CA ALA A 793 9.79 16.42 17.58
C ALA A 793 9.58 16.75 16.07
N ILE A 794 10.18 17.81 15.53
CA ILE A 794 10.13 18.13 14.09
C ILE A 794 11.08 17.20 13.32
N ILE A 795 12.30 16.98 13.85
CA ILE A 795 13.29 16.05 13.29
C ILE A 795 12.79 14.60 13.36
N GLN A 796 12.14 14.22 14.47
CA GLN A 796 11.47 12.92 14.57
C GLN A 796 10.43 12.72 13.45
N LYS A 797 9.52 13.69 13.28
CA LYS A 797 8.45 13.64 12.28
C LYS A 797 8.97 13.61 10.84
N SER A 798 10.05 14.34 10.52
CA SER A 798 10.65 14.29 9.18
C SER A 798 11.30 12.94 8.85
N MET A 799 11.72 12.18 9.87
CA MET A 799 12.19 10.78 9.74
C MET A 799 11.06 9.74 9.80
N GLY A 800 9.80 10.18 9.87
CA GLY A 800 8.64 9.29 10.01
C GLY A 800 8.49 8.66 11.41
N TYR A 801 9.29 9.07 12.39
CA TYR A 801 9.15 8.66 13.78
C TYR A 801 8.17 9.58 14.52
N ASN A 802 7.41 9.01 15.44
CA ASN A 802 6.49 9.77 16.28
C ASN A 802 6.50 9.15 17.69
N GLN A 803 7.22 9.79 18.60
CA GLN A 803 7.40 9.32 19.97
C GLN A 803 6.09 9.13 20.74
N ALA A 804 5.05 9.90 20.42
CA ALA A 804 3.72 9.73 21.01
C ALA A 804 2.99 8.46 20.54
N LEU A 805 3.47 7.81 19.47
CA LEU A 805 2.97 6.51 19.00
C LEU A 805 3.84 5.33 19.46
N SER A 806 5.14 5.53 19.72
CA SER A 806 6.03 4.46 20.22
C SER A 806 5.93 4.27 21.73
N ASN A 807 5.79 5.37 22.49
CA ASN A 807 5.67 5.33 23.94
C ASN A 807 4.19 5.14 24.30
N ALA A 808 3.69 3.91 24.11
CA ALA A 808 2.30 3.53 24.29
C ALA A 808 1.86 3.44 25.76
N ILE A 809 2.02 4.53 26.52
CA ILE A 809 1.25 4.83 27.74
C ILE A 809 0.82 6.31 27.70
N ALA A 810 0.02 6.66 26.70
CA ALA A 810 -1.01 7.65 26.97
C ALA A 810 -2.02 6.97 27.90
N HIS A 811 -2.20 7.49 29.12
CA HIS A 811 -3.24 7.00 30.02
C HIS A 811 -4.61 7.38 29.45
N TYR A 812 -5.16 6.50 28.62
CA TYR A 812 -6.52 6.60 28.15
C TYR A 812 -7.52 6.21 29.25
N PRO A 813 -8.71 6.84 29.30
CA PRO A 813 -9.12 7.97 28.48
C PRO A 813 -8.56 9.32 28.99
N PHE A 814 -8.40 10.30 28.09
CA PHE A 814 -8.01 11.68 28.45
C PHE A 814 -8.78 12.73 27.62
N HIS A 815 -8.77 13.99 28.04
CA HIS A 815 -9.40 15.11 27.32
C HIS A 815 -8.35 16.13 26.89
N LYS A 816 -8.57 16.87 25.79
CA LYS A 816 -7.71 17.99 25.40
C LYS A 816 -8.02 19.22 26.25
N LYS A 817 -6.98 20.02 26.55
CA LYS A 817 -7.13 21.28 27.30
C LYS A 817 -7.60 22.42 26.37
N VAL A 818 -8.83 22.32 25.88
CA VAL A 818 -9.49 23.38 25.11
C VAL A 818 -10.56 24.03 25.99
N ALA A 819 -10.59 25.36 26.05
CA ALA A 819 -11.58 26.07 26.83
C ALA A 819 -12.98 25.94 26.20
N CYS A 820 -13.98 25.57 27.01
CA CYS A 820 -15.38 25.59 26.61
C CYS A 820 -15.84 27.04 26.40
N LYS A 821 -16.47 27.34 25.26
CA LYS A 821 -17.09 28.64 25.01
C LYS A 821 -18.28 28.82 25.96
N HIS A 822 -18.59 30.06 26.34
CA HIS A 822 -19.72 30.36 27.23
C HIS A 822 -21.06 29.87 26.68
N GLU A 823 -21.22 29.82 25.35
CA GLU A 823 -22.41 29.32 24.65
C GLU A 823 -22.59 27.79 24.72
N ASP A 824 -21.52 27.03 24.98
CA ASP A 824 -21.52 25.56 25.06
C ASP A 824 -21.60 25.02 26.50
N GLN A 825 -21.67 25.91 27.50
CA GLN A 825 -21.77 25.54 28.90
C GLN A 825 -23.16 24.96 29.22
N ALA A 826 -23.16 23.73 29.74
CA ALA A 826 -24.34 23.02 30.24
C ALA A 826 -24.26 22.89 31.77
N GLU A 827 -25.38 22.58 32.41
CA GLU A 827 -25.37 22.17 33.82
C GLU A 827 -25.11 20.65 33.97
N PRO A 828 -24.42 20.20 35.05
CA PRO A 828 -24.26 18.78 35.32
C PRO A 828 -25.62 18.09 35.53
N PRO A 829 -25.90 16.95 34.89
CA PRO A 829 -27.19 16.28 34.99
C PRO A 829 -27.60 15.94 36.43
N THR A 830 -28.86 16.15 36.80
CA THR A 830 -29.36 15.93 38.17
C THR A 830 -29.12 14.51 38.69
N ALA A 831 -29.20 13.49 37.83
CA ALA A 831 -28.88 12.11 38.18
C ALA A 831 -27.38 11.92 38.50
N LEU A 832 -26.50 12.61 37.77
CA LEU A 832 -25.06 12.57 38.00
C LEU A 832 -24.67 13.36 39.26
N LYS A 833 -25.29 14.52 39.50
CA LYS A 833 -25.16 15.29 40.76
C LYS A 833 -25.51 14.44 41.99
N ARG A 834 -26.63 13.69 41.94
CA ARG A 834 -27.08 12.75 43.01
C ARG A 834 -26.16 11.54 43.23
N TRP A 835 -25.44 11.10 42.19
CA TRP A 835 -24.55 9.94 42.29
C TRP A 835 -23.19 10.31 42.88
N LEU A 836 -22.72 11.53 42.62
CA LEU A 836 -21.37 12.01 42.97
C LEU A 836 -21.44 13.26 43.88
N ASN A 837 -22.31 13.23 44.89
CA ASN A 837 -22.56 14.33 45.83
C ASN A 837 -21.27 15.04 46.30
N ASP A 838 -21.37 16.36 46.47
CA ASP A 838 -20.33 17.26 47.01
C ASP A 838 -18.98 17.25 46.25
N ARG A 839 -19.01 17.08 44.93
CA ARG A 839 -17.83 17.19 44.05
C ARG A 839 -17.95 18.29 43.00
N GLU A 840 -16.80 18.84 42.63
CA GLU A 840 -16.67 19.78 41.51
C GLU A 840 -16.84 19.04 40.17
N PHE A 841 -17.69 19.59 39.29
CA PHE A 841 -17.97 19.07 37.97
C PHE A 841 -17.36 19.99 36.91
N VAL A 842 -16.40 19.49 36.14
CA VAL A 842 -15.81 20.23 35.02
C VAL A 842 -16.35 19.66 33.72
N GLN A 843 -17.10 20.45 32.96
CA GLN A 843 -17.53 20.07 31.62
C GLN A 843 -16.30 20.00 30.69
N ILE A 844 -16.23 18.96 29.85
CA ILE A 844 -15.19 18.81 28.83
C ILE A 844 -15.83 18.73 27.43
N LEU A 845 -15.06 19.11 26.41
CA LEU A 845 -15.54 19.12 25.01
C LEU A 845 -15.31 17.77 24.31
N ASP A 846 -14.19 17.11 24.60
CA ASP A 846 -13.80 15.82 24.05
C ASP A 846 -13.31 14.84 25.13
N LEU A 847 -13.41 13.55 24.83
CA LEU A 847 -12.80 12.47 25.59
C LEU A 847 -12.16 11.45 24.62
N GLN A 848 -10.85 11.50 24.49
CA GLN A 848 -10.04 10.56 23.72
C GLN A 848 -10.00 9.20 24.44
N LEU A 849 -10.63 8.17 23.84
CA LEU A 849 -10.70 6.80 24.39
C LEU A 849 -9.50 5.94 23.99
N ASN A 850 -8.95 6.17 22.80
CA ASN A 850 -7.73 5.54 22.30
C ASN A 850 -7.14 6.40 21.16
N LYS A 851 -6.17 5.86 20.42
CA LYS A 851 -5.49 6.55 19.31
C LYS A 851 -6.43 7.05 18.20
N HIS A 852 -7.59 6.42 18.01
CA HIS A 852 -8.49 6.67 16.89
C HIS A 852 -9.86 7.21 17.32
N GLU A 853 -10.33 6.86 18.52
CA GLU A 853 -11.65 7.27 19.01
C GLU A 853 -11.56 8.45 19.98
N ALA A 854 -12.32 9.50 19.67
CA ALA A 854 -12.68 10.57 20.58
C ALA A 854 -14.20 10.67 20.67
N VAL A 855 -14.73 10.75 21.88
CA VAL A 855 -16.14 11.04 22.14
C VAL A 855 -16.29 12.55 22.26
N GLU A 856 -17.24 13.11 21.54
CA GLU A 856 -17.61 14.53 21.58
C GLU A 856 -19.13 14.66 21.75
N LYS A 857 -19.62 15.88 21.99
CA LYS A 857 -21.07 16.19 21.97
C LYS A 857 -21.69 15.80 20.63
N ASP A 858 -22.93 15.29 20.68
CA ASP A 858 -23.70 14.76 19.54
C ASP A 858 -23.05 13.57 18.80
N CYS A 859 -22.08 12.88 19.42
CA CYS A 859 -21.62 11.57 18.94
C CYS A 859 -22.56 10.44 19.41
N PHE A 860 -22.49 9.30 18.73
CA PHE A 860 -23.21 8.08 19.10
C PHE A 860 -22.20 7.07 19.63
N ILE A 861 -22.51 6.45 20.77
CA ILE A 861 -21.62 5.51 21.46
C ILE A 861 -22.35 4.21 21.80
N LEU A 862 -21.64 3.09 21.69
CA LEU A 862 -22.08 1.80 22.21
C LEU A 862 -21.58 1.65 23.65
N THR A 863 -22.50 1.39 24.57
CA THR A 863 -22.21 1.23 26.00
C THR A 863 -22.66 -0.14 26.48
N GLU A 864 -21.85 -0.82 27.29
CA GLU A 864 -22.23 -2.04 28.00
C GLU A 864 -22.42 -1.75 29.49
N ASN A 865 -23.57 -2.12 30.06
CA ASN A 865 -23.75 -2.04 31.51
C ASN A 865 -22.83 -3.08 32.19
N PRO A 866 -21.94 -2.69 33.11
CA PRO A 866 -20.94 -3.59 33.69
C PRO A 866 -21.54 -4.70 34.57
N GLU A 867 -22.73 -4.47 35.15
CA GLU A 867 -23.42 -5.43 36.02
C GLU A 867 -24.31 -6.38 35.21
N THR A 868 -25.15 -5.85 34.31
CA THR A 868 -26.14 -6.65 33.58
C THR A 868 -25.63 -7.17 32.23
N ARG A 869 -24.49 -6.68 31.74
CA ARG A 869 -23.93 -6.92 30.39
C ARG A 869 -24.86 -6.54 29.23
N ILE A 870 -25.93 -5.80 29.51
CA ILE A 870 -26.85 -5.30 28.49
C ILE A 870 -26.18 -4.14 27.76
N ARG A 871 -26.14 -4.24 26.42
CA ARG A 871 -25.63 -3.20 25.53
C ARG A 871 -26.74 -2.28 25.05
N TYR A 872 -26.44 -1.00 24.90
CA TYR A 872 -27.34 -0.02 24.32
C TYR A 872 -26.56 1.11 23.63
N ILE A 873 -27.23 1.81 22.71
CA ILE A 873 -26.66 2.95 22.00
C ILE A 873 -27.11 4.24 22.68
N GLY A 874 -26.16 5.14 22.95
CA GLY A 874 -26.40 6.46 23.51
C GLY A 874 -25.99 7.58 22.55
N PHE A 875 -26.85 8.59 22.43
CA PHE A 875 -26.50 9.90 21.85
C PHE A 875 -25.91 10.78 22.95
N VAL A 876 -24.69 11.26 22.78
CA VAL A 876 -23.94 12.03 23.79
C VAL A 876 -24.47 13.46 23.89
N ASN A 877 -25.03 13.80 25.05
CA ASN A 877 -25.52 15.14 25.34
C ASN A 877 -24.43 16.03 25.96
N SER A 878 -23.62 15.47 26.87
CA SER A 878 -22.53 16.19 27.55
C SER A 878 -21.49 15.24 28.17
N LEU A 879 -20.27 15.76 28.37
CA LEU A 879 -19.12 15.06 28.93
C LEU A 879 -18.61 15.80 30.17
N TRP A 880 -18.26 15.03 31.21
CA TRP A 880 -17.95 15.55 32.53
C TRP A 880 -16.70 14.90 33.12
N LYS A 881 -15.80 15.71 33.66
CA LYS A 881 -14.70 15.27 34.51
C LYS A 881 -15.05 15.54 35.97
N VAL A 882 -14.90 14.54 36.82
CA VAL A 882 -15.07 14.65 38.27
C VAL A 882 -13.88 14.00 38.96
N SER A 883 -13.10 14.78 39.69
CA SER A 883 -11.80 14.37 40.24
C SER A 883 -10.86 13.82 39.13
N SER A 884 -10.56 12.52 39.12
CA SER A 884 -9.73 11.82 38.13
C SER A 884 -10.53 10.99 37.11
N ASN A 885 -11.85 10.87 37.28
CA ASN A 885 -12.71 10.04 36.44
C ASN A 885 -13.49 10.88 35.42
N TYR A 886 -13.95 10.22 34.37
CA TYR A 886 -14.76 10.81 33.30
C TYR A 886 -16.12 10.14 33.22
N TYR A 887 -17.14 10.95 33.01
CA TYR A 887 -18.54 10.56 33.00
C TYR A 887 -19.22 11.12 31.75
N VAL A 888 -20.11 10.33 31.18
CA VAL A 888 -20.83 10.67 29.94
C VAL A 888 -22.32 10.68 30.22
N ASN A 889 -23.01 11.74 29.78
CA ASN A 889 -24.46 11.78 29.76
C ASN A 889 -24.96 11.48 28.35
N VAL A 890 -25.89 10.53 28.24
CA VAL A 890 -26.51 10.17 26.97
C VAL A 890 -28.02 10.13 27.06
N THR A 891 -28.66 10.32 25.91
CA THR A 891 -30.04 9.85 25.66
C THR A 891 -29.96 8.52 24.94
N LYS A 892 -30.71 7.51 25.40
CA LYS A 892 -30.69 6.17 24.78
C LYS A 892 -31.47 6.15 23.47
N LEU A 893 -31.05 5.30 22.55
CA LEU A 893 -31.78 4.99 21.32
C LEU A 893 -32.44 3.61 21.42
N SER A 894 -33.66 3.50 20.90
CA SER A 894 -34.35 2.22 20.66
C SER A 894 -34.10 1.74 19.23
N LYS A 895 -33.90 0.42 19.07
CA LYS A 895 -33.74 -0.24 17.77
C LYS A 895 -35.10 -0.30 17.05
N SER A 896 -35.15 0.16 15.80
CA SER A 896 -36.33 0.20 14.94
C SER A 896 -36.23 -0.89 13.85
N THR A 897 -37.00 -0.73 12.77
CA THR A 897 -37.02 -1.62 11.60
C THR A 897 -35.76 -1.50 10.73
N ILE A 898 -35.61 -2.39 9.74
CA ILE A 898 -34.69 -2.15 8.63
C ILE A 898 -35.41 -1.24 7.65
N HIS A 899 -34.86 -0.06 7.41
CA HIS A 899 -35.49 0.95 6.57
C HIS A 899 -35.44 0.54 5.09
N PRO A 900 -36.57 0.49 4.36
CA PRO A 900 -36.62 -0.10 3.02
C PRO A 900 -35.77 0.65 1.98
N PHE A 901 -35.73 1.99 2.02
CA PHE A 901 -34.89 2.81 1.14
C PHE A 901 -33.38 2.57 1.35
N TYR A 902 -32.89 2.64 2.59
CA TYR A 902 -31.46 2.50 2.90
C TYR A 902 -30.97 1.03 2.99
N GLY A 903 -31.87 0.08 3.24
CA GLY A 903 -31.53 -1.31 3.59
C GLY A 903 -30.73 -1.44 4.90
N MET A 904 -30.80 -0.43 5.77
CA MET A 904 -30.04 -0.33 7.02
C MET A 904 -30.97 -0.15 8.23
N ARG A 905 -30.45 -0.46 9.42
CA ARG A 905 -31.21 -0.41 10.67
C ARG A 905 -31.47 1.03 11.11
N GLU A 906 -32.74 1.38 11.29
CA GLU A 906 -33.12 2.64 11.94
C GLU A 906 -33.05 2.48 13.48
N PHE A 907 -32.75 3.58 14.16
CA PHE A 907 -32.88 3.77 15.59
C PHE A 907 -33.58 5.10 15.90
N ILE A 908 -34.37 5.12 16.98
CA ILE A 908 -35.16 6.28 17.39
C ILE A 908 -34.62 6.80 18.74
N LYS A 909 -34.36 8.10 18.84
CA LYS A 909 -33.93 8.77 20.08
C LYS A 909 -35.10 8.80 21.07
N THR A 910 -34.92 8.17 22.23
CA THR A 910 -35.96 8.07 23.27
C THR A 910 -35.96 9.28 24.20
N SER A 911 -36.87 9.31 25.18
CA SER A 911 -36.83 10.24 26.32
C SER A 911 -35.96 9.74 27.49
N ASP A 912 -35.47 8.49 27.45
CA ASP A 912 -34.63 7.91 28.50
C ASP A 912 -33.21 8.50 28.41
N SER A 913 -32.74 9.07 29.52
CA SER A 913 -31.39 9.61 29.64
C SER A 913 -30.70 9.11 30.90
N CYS A 914 -29.42 8.78 30.76
CA CYS A 914 -28.61 8.22 31.84
C CYS A 914 -27.21 8.86 31.84
N SER A 915 -26.50 8.69 32.96
CA SER A 915 -25.09 9.06 33.08
C SER A 915 -24.30 7.88 33.65
N PHE A 916 -23.10 7.64 33.16
CA PHE A 916 -22.25 6.51 33.57
C PHE A 916 -20.75 6.86 33.44
N ASP A 917 -19.88 6.04 34.06
CA ASP A 917 -18.42 6.16 33.90
C ASP A 917 -18.02 5.77 32.46
N SER A 918 -17.19 6.61 31.83
CA SER A 918 -16.60 6.41 30.50
C SER A 918 -16.03 5.01 30.23
N LYS A 919 -15.60 4.27 31.25
CA LYS A 919 -15.11 2.88 31.14
C LYS A 919 -16.15 1.87 30.61
N ALA A 920 -17.44 2.24 30.61
CA ALA A 920 -18.52 1.42 30.07
C ALA A 920 -18.67 1.53 28.52
N ILE A 921 -17.93 2.43 27.87
CA ILE A 921 -17.99 2.66 26.43
C ILE A 921 -17.17 1.59 25.71
N LEU A 922 -17.79 0.93 24.73
CA LEU A 922 -17.15 -0.08 23.87
C LEU A 922 -16.57 0.51 22.58
N ALA A 923 -17.31 1.42 21.93
CA ALA A 923 -16.92 2.05 20.68
C ALA A 923 -17.77 3.30 20.37
N ILE A 924 -17.28 4.13 19.44
CA ILE A 924 -18.08 5.16 18.77
C ILE A 924 -18.72 4.61 17.48
N LEU A 925 -19.97 4.97 17.22
CA LEU A 925 -20.73 4.51 16.05
C LEU A 925 -21.06 5.67 15.11
N ASN A 926 -21.16 5.39 13.81
CA ASN A 926 -21.61 6.36 12.82
C ASN A 926 -23.11 6.21 12.55
N PHE A 927 -23.83 7.31 12.75
CA PHE A 927 -25.24 7.44 12.43
C PHE A 927 -25.46 8.63 11.50
N GLN A 928 -26.38 8.46 10.56
CA GLN A 928 -26.87 9.51 9.67
C GLN A 928 -28.32 9.83 10.04
N HIS A 929 -28.75 11.09 9.87
CA HIS A 929 -30.16 11.43 10.03
C HIS A 929 -31.01 10.77 8.92
N ASN A 930 -32.21 10.28 9.26
CA ASN A 930 -33.17 9.79 8.25
C ASN A 930 -33.72 10.97 7.43
N CYS A 931 -32.95 11.41 6.44
CA CYS A 931 -33.28 12.57 5.60
C CYS A 931 -34.28 12.24 4.47
N PHE A 932 -34.54 10.96 4.22
CA PHE A 932 -35.46 10.51 3.18
C PHE A 932 -36.91 10.66 3.65
N ASP A 933 -37.29 10.01 4.76
CA ASP A 933 -38.65 10.12 5.29
C ASP A 933 -38.98 11.53 5.83
N ALA A 934 -37.95 12.25 6.30
CA ALA A 934 -38.11 13.60 6.87
C ALA A 934 -38.06 14.73 5.82
N ASP A 935 -37.92 14.39 4.52
CA ASP A 935 -37.83 15.31 3.37
C ASP A 935 -36.99 16.57 3.65
N CYS A 936 -35.73 16.37 4.05
CA CYS A 936 -34.89 17.47 4.51
C CYS A 936 -34.43 18.37 3.34
N PRO A 937 -34.81 19.66 3.28
CA PRO A 937 -34.47 20.53 2.17
C PRO A 937 -32.99 20.91 2.16
N ILE A 938 -32.42 21.03 0.96
CA ILE A 938 -31.08 21.60 0.75
C ILE A 938 -31.21 23.12 0.64
N LYS A 939 -30.45 23.88 1.43
CA LYS A 939 -30.44 25.34 1.42
C LYS A 939 -29.00 25.88 1.44
N ASN A 940 -28.79 27.05 0.86
CA ASN A 940 -27.52 27.76 0.95
C ASN A 940 -27.43 28.51 2.29
N THR A 941 -27.16 27.78 3.37
CA THR A 941 -27.04 28.34 4.73
C THR A 941 -25.64 28.20 5.34
N LYS A 942 -24.82 27.26 4.85
CA LYS A 942 -23.49 26.98 5.42
C LYS A 942 -22.54 28.15 5.17
N THR A 943 -21.99 28.72 6.23
CA THR A 943 -20.91 29.74 6.12
C THR A 943 -19.68 29.08 5.50
N THR A 944 -19.14 29.67 4.43
CA THR A 944 -17.92 29.19 3.79
C THR A 944 -16.72 29.96 4.33
N ARG A 945 -15.62 29.28 4.67
CA ARG A 945 -14.35 29.93 4.99
C ARG A 945 -13.40 29.93 3.81
N VAL A 946 -12.88 31.12 3.50
CA VAL A 946 -11.81 31.35 2.52
C VAL A 946 -10.71 32.12 3.26
N GLU A 947 -9.45 31.74 3.07
CA GLU A 947 -8.29 32.37 3.77
C GLU A 947 -8.46 32.47 5.30
N GLN A 948 -9.10 31.46 5.90
CA GLN A 948 -9.46 31.37 7.32
C GLN A 948 -10.55 32.35 7.80
N GLN A 949 -11.03 33.26 6.96
CA GLN A 949 -12.11 34.22 7.27
C GLN A 949 -13.48 33.65 6.90
N ASP A 950 -14.51 33.97 7.69
CA ASP A 950 -15.90 33.62 7.38
C ASP A 950 -16.44 34.56 6.30
N THR A 951 -16.85 33.99 5.17
CA THR A 951 -17.34 34.77 4.02
C THR A 951 -18.85 34.95 4.05
N THR A 952 -19.35 35.94 3.30
CA THR A 952 -20.77 36.10 2.98
C THR A 952 -21.30 34.99 2.06
N ILE A 953 -20.41 34.25 1.37
CA ILE A 953 -20.76 33.18 0.43
C ILE A 953 -21.29 31.97 1.20
N ARG A 954 -22.58 31.69 0.97
CA ARG A 954 -23.27 30.54 1.54
C ARG A 954 -23.19 29.33 0.61
N THR A 955 -22.79 28.18 1.13
CA THR A 955 -22.80 26.90 0.40
C THR A 955 -23.98 26.02 0.80
N ALA A 956 -24.37 25.13 -0.10
CA ALA A 956 -25.49 24.22 0.05
C ALA A 956 -25.26 23.22 1.20
N GLU A 957 -26.23 23.09 2.09
CA GLU A 957 -26.31 22.05 3.13
C GLU A 957 -27.76 21.56 3.30
N VAL A 958 -27.92 20.32 3.75
CA VAL A 958 -29.20 19.73 4.15
C VAL A 958 -29.61 20.30 5.51
N CYS A 959 -30.75 21.00 5.57
CA CYS A 959 -31.35 21.44 6.82
C CYS A 959 -32.24 20.32 7.40
N HIS A 960 -31.81 19.67 8.48
CA HIS A 960 -32.61 18.61 9.10
C HIS A 960 -33.87 19.16 9.80
N THR A 961 -35.03 18.66 9.36
CA THR A 961 -36.39 19.00 9.84
C THR A 961 -36.77 18.25 11.11
N ASN A 962 -36.28 17.01 11.26
CA ASN A 962 -36.41 16.18 12.45
C ASN A 962 -35.02 16.00 13.13
N LYS A 963 -35.00 15.56 14.40
CA LYS A 963 -33.81 15.21 15.18
C LYS A 963 -33.96 13.92 16.00
N THR A 964 -34.99 13.10 15.74
CA THR A 964 -35.26 11.85 16.49
C THR A 964 -34.80 10.58 15.78
N ASN A 965 -34.87 10.52 14.45
CA ASN A 965 -34.71 9.27 13.69
C ASN A 965 -33.33 9.23 13.00
N PHE A 966 -32.60 8.13 13.23
CA PHE A 966 -31.24 7.96 12.74
C PHE A 966 -31.03 6.57 12.15
N ILE A 967 -30.26 6.49 11.07
CA ILE A 967 -29.87 5.24 10.42
C ILE A 967 -28.45 4.88 10.85
N LEU A 968 -28.25 3.67 11.36
CA LEU A 968 -26.94 3.13 11.69
C LEU A 968 -26.19 2.78 10.40
N ASN A 969 -25.01 3.38 10.21
CA ASN A 969 -24.23 3.18 9.00
C ASN A 969 -23.54 1.81 8.98
N SER A 970 -24.22 0.82 8.41
CA SER A 970 -23.74 -0.57 8.32
C SER A 970 -22.55 -0.76 7.36
N ALA A 971 -22.18 0.29 6.61
CA ALA A 971 -21.02 0.30 5.73
C ALA A 971 -19.73 0.83 6.40
N SER A 972 -19.80 1.31 7.65
CA SER A 972 -18.64 1.85 8.39
C SER A 972 -17.46 0.88 8.43
N PHE A 973 -16.25 1.38 8.13
CA PHE A 973 -15.00 0.63 8.31
C PHE A 973 -14.42 0.79 9.72
N HIS A 974 -14.95 1.74 10.50
CA HIS A 974 -14.64 1.90 11.91
C HIS A 974 -15.62 1.10 12.77
N ALA A 975 -15.09 0.41 13.80
CA ALA A 975 -15.86 -0.47 14.68
C ALA A 975 -16.85 -1.41 13.93
N PRO A 976 -16.43 -2.09 12.84
CA PRO A 976 -17.37 -2.74 11.92
C PRO A 976 -18.11 -3.91 12.58
N ASP A 977 -17.48 -4.64 13.50
CA ASP A 977 -18.13 -5.71 14.28
C ASP A 977 -19.32 -5.17 15.08
N TYR A 978 -19.14 -4.07 15.82
CA TYR A 978 -20.21 -3.44 16.59
C TYR A 978 -21.30 -2.80 15.71
N HIS A 979 -20.94 -2.22 14.57
CA HIS A 979 -21.94 -1.75 13.60
C HIS A 979 -22.80 -2.91 13.10
N ARG A 980 -22.21 -4.07 12.81
CA ARG A 980 -22.94 -5.27 12.36
C ARG A 980 -23.80 -5.89 13.46
N GLU A 981 -23.26 -6.02 14.68
CA GLU A 981 -23.98 -6.53 15.86
C GLU A 981 -25.23 -5.68 16.15
N MET A 982 -25.09 -4.36 16.12
CA MET A 982 -26.20 -3.44 16.40
C MET A 982 -27.19 -3.33 15.23
N ALA A 983 -26.69 -3.33 13.98
CA ALA A 983 -27.53 -3.25 12.80
C ALA A 983 -28.37 -4.52 12.63
N ASP A 984 -27.79 -5.70 12.91
CA ASP A 984 -28.48 -6.99 12.88
C ASP A 984 -29.22 -7.15 11.54
N LEU A 985 -28.45 -7.08 10.46
CA LEU A 985 -28.93 -7.20 9.09
C LEU A 985 -28.85 -8.66 8.65
N PHE A 986 -29.94 -9.16 8.09
CA PHE A 986 -29.94 -10.44 7.41
C PHE A 986 -29.18 -10.33 6.09
N VAL A 987 -28.22 -11.23 5.86
CA VAL A 987 -27.54 -11.37 4.56
C VAL A 987 -28.29 -12.42 3.75
N PRO A 988 -28.92 -12.06 2.62
CA PRO A 988 -29.62 -13.03 1.77
C PRO A 988 -28.70 -14.17 1.36
N THR A 989 -29.08 -15.41 1.70
CA THR A 989 -28.37 -16.59 1.23
C THR A 989 -28.91 -16.93 -0.14
N ILE A 990 -28.24 -16.42 -1.19
CA ILE A 990 -28.60 -16.63 -2.59
C ILE A 990 -28.64 -18.12 -2.90
N GLN A 991 -29.83 -18.63 -3.22
CA GLN A 991 -30.07 -20.01 -3.60
C GLN A 991 -29.46 -20.31 -4.98
N PRO A 992 -29.16 -21.58 -5.30
CA PRO A 992 -28.69 -21.96 -6.62
C PRO A 992 -29.61 -21.50 -7.75
N SER A 993 -30.93 -21.73 -7.62
CA SER A 993 -31.93 -21.31 -8.62
C SER A 993 -31.99 -19.80 -8.82
N GLU A 994 -31.84 -19.00 -7.76
CA GLU A 994 -31.78 -17.53 -7.86
C GLU A 994 -30.52 -17.09 -8.63
N MET A 995 -29.37 -17.71 -8.37
CA MET A 995 -28.13 -17.43 -9.10
C MET A 995 -28.24 -17.82 -10.59
N ALA A 996 -28.83 -18.97 -10.90
CA ALA A 996 -29.07 -19.39 -12.28
C ALA A 996 -29.96 -18.38 -13.03
N GLN A 997 -31.09 -17.99 -12.41
CA GLN A 997 -31.98 -16.97 -12.96
C GLN A 997 -31.27 -15.61 -13.18
N ALA A 998 -30.45 -15.16 -12.22
CA ALA A 998 -29.70 -13.91 -12.37
C ALA A 998 -28.62 -13.96 -13.48
N ILE A 999 -28.06 -15.15 -13.76
CA ILE A 999 -27.17 -15.35 -14.91
C ILE A 999 -27.96 -15.24 -16.22
N ASP A 1000 -29.17 -15.80 -16.28
CA ASP A 1000 -30.05 -15.68 -17.45
C ASP A 1000 -30.49 -14.23 -17.67
N GLU A 1001 -31.10 -13.57 -16.67
CA GLU A 1001 -31.51 -12.16 -16.74
C GLU A 1001 -30.34 -11.24 -17.10
N GLY A 1002 -29.17 -11.47 -16.51
CA GLY A 1002 -27.97 -10.69 -16.77
C GLY A 1002 -27.43 -10.86 -18.19
N TYR A 1003 -27.41 -12.10 -18.69
CA TYR A 1003 -26.99 -12.40 -20.05
C TYR A 1003 -27.94 -11.81 -21.09
N ASP A 1004 -29.24 -11.94 -20.87
CA ASP A 1004 -30.25 -11.47 -21.81
C ASP A 1004 -30.19 -9.92 -21.90
N LYS A 1005 -30.04 -9.22 -20.77
CA LYS A 1005 -29.73 -7.77 -20.71
C LYS A 1005 -28.44 -7.36 -21.45
N TRP A 1006 -27.45 -8.24 -21.52
CA TRP A 1006 -26.19 -7.96 -22.21
C TRP A 1006 -26.33 -8.16 -23.73
N MET A 1007 -27.06 -9.19 -24.17
CA MET A 1007 -27.24 -9.50 -25.58
C MET A 1007 -28.32 -8.64 -26.27
N HIS A 1008 -29.29 -8.13 -25.51
CA HIS A 1008 -30.42 -7.34 -26.01
C HIS A 1008 -30.55 -5.99 -25.27
N PRO A 1009 -29.55 -5.08 -25.37
CA PRO A 1009 -29.57 -3.81 -24.64
C PRO A 1009 -30.71 -2.88 -25.07
N ASP A 1010 -31.11 -2.92 -26.35
CA ASP A 1010 -32.05 -1.97 -26.95
C ASP A 1010 -33.54 -2.33 -26.74
N GLU A 1011 -33.85 -3.55 -26.29
CA GLU A 1011 -35.23 -4.00 -26.07
C GLU A 1011 -35.78 -3.60 -24.68
N ILE A 1012 -34.96 -3.01 -23.81
CA ILE A 1012 -35.30 -2.69 -22.41
C ILE A 1012 -35.54 -1.18 -22.24
N ILE A 1013 -36.51 -0.64 -23.00
CA ILE A 1013 -37.06 0.70 -22.74
C ILE A 1013 -38.20 0.58 -21.75
N THR A 1014 -37.94 0.87 -20.46
CA THR A 1014 -39.01 1.14 -19.50
C THR A 1014 -39.67 2.48 -19.81
N PRO A 1015 -41.01 2.56 -19.96
CA PRO A 1015 -41.69 3.80 -20.29
C PRO A 1015 -41.76 4.73 -19.06
N ASN A 1016 -40.76 5.60 -18.90
CA ASN A 1016 -40.86 6.97 -18.37
C ASN A 1016 -39.47 7.58 -18.16
N GLN A 1017 -38.95 8.31 -19.16
CA GLN A 1017 -38.15 9.53 -18.97
C GLN A 1017 -37.98 10.25 -20.31
N GLU A 1018 -38.85 11.22 -20.58
CA GLU A 1018 -38.56 12.26 -21.57
C GLU A 1018 -37.55 13.24 -20.95
N SER A 1019 -36.28 13.17 -21.36
CA SER A 1019 -35.32 14.25 -21.17
C SER A 1019 -34.21 14.19 -22.23
N GLU A 1020 -34.40 15.02 -23.25
CA GLU A 1020 -33.39 15.65 -24.11
C GLU A 1020 -32.11 14.86 -24.43
N THR A 1021 -32.08 14.36 -25.66
CA THR A 1021 -30.88 13.93 -26.38
C THR A 1021 -29.78 15.00 -26.35
N THR A 1022 -28.63 14.66 -25.76
CA THR A 1022 -27.34 15.21 -26.18
C THR A 1022 -26.47 14.05 -26.64
N SER A 1023 -25.91 14.18 -27.85
CA SER A 1023 -25.17 13.11 -28.53
C SER A 1023 -23.91 12.73 -27.74
N SER A 1024 -23.71 11.44 -27.53
CA SER A 1024 -22.40 10.92 -27.16
C SER A 1024 -21.46 11.04 -28.35
N SER A 1025 -20.63 12.09 -28.37
CA SER A 1025 -19.45 12.12 -29.21
C SER A 1025 -18.42 11.16 -28.63
N ASP A 1026 -17.84 10.33 -29.48
CA ASP A 1026 -16.88 9.30 -29.09
C ASP A 1026 -15.70 9.85 -28.29
N ALA A 1027 -15.45 9.25 -27.13
CA ALA A 1027 -14.19 9.41 -26.42
C ALA A 1027 -13.19 8.38 -26.94
N GLU A 1028 -12.74 8.57 -28.18
CA GLU A 1028 -11.49 7.97 -28.65
C GLU A 1028 -10.37 8.45 -27.71
N ILE A 1029 -9.75 7.52 -26.99
CA ILE A 1029 -8.48 7.76 -26.29
C ILE A 1029 -7.41 7.03 -27.09
N ASP A 1030 -6.88 7.76 -28.07
CA ASP A 1030 -5.51 7.69 -28.60
C ASP A 1030 -4.89 6.28 -28.67
N GLU A 1031 -5.26 5.53 -29.72
CA GLU A 1031 -4.37 4.52 -30.30
C GLU A 1031 -3.57 5.16 -31.45
N ASN A 1032 -2.27 4.81 -31.55
CA ASN A 1032 -1.20 5.21 -32.49
C ASN A 1032 -0.18 6.18 -31.85
N LEU A 1033 1.13 6.12 -32.13
CA LEU A 1033 1.92 5.52 -33.23
C LEU A 1033 2.95 4.49 -32.67
N GLU A 1034 3.64 3.63 -33.42
CA GLU A 1034 4.04 3.67 -34.84
C GLU A 1034 3.82 2.34 -35.59
N LEU A 1035 3.10 2.42 -36.71
CA LEU A 1035 3.37 1.68 -37.95
C LEU A 1035 4.16 2.66 -38.87
N GLU A 1036 4.78 2.36 -40.02
CA GLU A 1036 4.64 1.34 -41.06
C GLU A 1036 6.08 0.87 -41.51
N ASP A 1037 6.34 -0.08 -42.42
CA ASP A 1037 6.01 -0.16 -43.85
C ASP A 1037 6.05 -1.61 -44.39
N THR A 1038 5.08 -1.97 -45.23
CA THR A 1038 5.25 -2.99 -46.28
C THR A 1038 4.43 -2.60 -47.52
N PRO A 1039 5.00 -2.64 -48.73
CA PRO A 1039 4.36 -2.06 -49.91
C PRO A 1039 3.22 -2.91 -50.48
N SER A 1040 2.29 -2.21 -51.13
CA SER A 1040 1.16 -2.72 -51.90
C SER A 1040 1.59 -3.63 -53.07
N LEU A 1041 0.70 -4.57 -53.41
CA LEU A 1041 0.72 -5.28 -54.69
C LEU A 1041 -0.68 -5.25 -55.30
N GLU A 1042 -0.75 -4.86 -56.57
CA GLU A 1042 -1.99 -4.57 -57.30
C GLU A 1042 -2.76 -5.83 -57.71
N SER A 1043 -4.03 -5.64 -58.02
CA SER A 1043 -4.94 -6.67 -58.52
C SER A 1043 -4.71 -7.03 -59.99
N THR A 1044 -4.67 -8.32 -60.30
CA THR A 1044 -5.00 -8.84 -61.64
C THR A 1044 -6.00 -10.01 -61.54
N SER A 1045 -6.87 -10.08 -62.55
CA SER A 1045 -8.09 -10.88 -62.65
C SER A 1045 -7.90 -12.31 -63.19
N GLU A 1046 -9.04 -13.04 -63.21
CA GLU A 1046 -9.39 -14.31 -63.89
C GLU A 1046 -9.69 -15.44 -62.87
N SER A 1047 -10.92 -15.85 -62.55
CA SER A 1047 -12.18 -16.14 -63.27
C SER A 1047 -12.29 -17.54 -63.89
N SER A 1048 -13.27 -18.33 -63.42
CA SER A 1048 -13.78 -19.58 -64.04
C SER A 1048 -12.80 -20.80 -63.98
N GLU A 1049 -13.20 -22.07 -63.84
CA GLU A 1049 -14.53 -22.71 -63.75
C GLU A 1049 -14.47 -24.13 -63.10
N LEU A 1050 -15.54 -24.48 -62.36
CA LEU A 1050 -16.33 -25.74 -62.40
C LEU A 1050 -15.83 -27.13 -61.89
N LEU A 1051 -16.82 -27.84 -61.31
CA LEU A 1051 -17.00 -29.31 -61.16
C LEU A 1051 -16.11 -30.06 -60.14
N ASP A 1052 -16.61 -30.97 -59.29
CA ASP A 1052 -18.01 -31.30 -58.94
C ASP A 1052 -18.07 -32.09 -57.61
N MET A 1053 -19.27 -32.20 -57.00
CA MET A 1053 -19.65 -32.90 -55.74
C MET A 1053 -19.20 -32.31 -54.39
#